data_AF-A0A8C2R5J8-F1
#
_entry.id   AF-A0A8C2R5J8-F1
#
_cell.length_a   1.000
_cell.length_b   1.000
_cell.length_c   1.000
_cell.angle_alpha   90.00
_cell.angle_beta   90.00
_cell.angle_gamma   90.00
#
_symmetry.space_group_name_H-M   'P 1'
#
loop_
_entity.id
_entity.type
_entity.pdbx_description
1 polymer ?
#
loop_
_entity_poly.entity_id
_entity_poly.type
_entity_poly.pdbx_seq_one_letter_code
_entity_poly.pdbx_strand_id
1 'polypeptide(L)'
;MPPNINWKEIRKVDPDELPRQEELADNLLISLSKVEVNELKSESQENMIHLFRITQSLMKMKAQEVELALEEVEKAGEEQAKFGKCLRERITMAQHSAGGRDTRFLRDEIRQLEKQLEQKDRELEDMEKELEKEKKVNEQLALRNEEAENENSKLRRELRQDIIDYQKQIDSQKETLLSRRGEDSDYRSQLSKKNYELVQYLDEIQTLTEANEKIELQNQEMRKNLEESVQEMEKMTDEYNRMKAVVHQTDSMMDQLKKENGHYRLQVQELTDLLKAKNEEDDPIMAAVSAKVEEWKLILSSKDDEIIEYQQMLHSLRDKLKNAQLDADKSNVMALQQGIQERDSQIKMLSEQFIDDFNFYPVGASTLSQRTHYMKIQSKVQILEERTKEAERTAELAEADAREKDKELVETLKRLKDYESGVYGLEDAVIEIKNCKHQIKIRDREIEVLTKEINKLELKINDFLDENEALRERMGLEPTTMIDLTEFRNSKSLKQQQYRAENQILLKEIESLEEERLDLKKKIRQMAQEKGKRTVTSGLIAEDLNLTEHFSQGNRMGERKSDFMSLKNMSEGQSKNEFLTRELIEKERDLERSRTVIAKFQNKLKELVEENKQLEEGMKEILQAIREMQKDPDIKGGETSLIIPSLERLVNAIESKNAEGIFDANLHLKAQVDQLTGRNEELRQELRESRKEAINYSQQLTKAHLKIDHLEKETSLLRQTEGSNVVFKGIDLPDGIAPSSANIINSQNEYLIHILQVLKTLYQFR
;
A
#
# COMPACT_ATOMS: atom_id res chain seq x y z
N MET A 1 49.19 -13.47 -46.11
CA MET A 1 48.14 -13.73 -47.11
C MET A 1 46.80 -13.79 -46.37
N PRO A 2 45.64 -13.64 -47.03
CA PRO A 2 44.40 -14.19 -46.48
C PRO A 2 44.57 -15.70 -46.25
N PRO A 3 43.88 -16.32 -45.28
CA PRO A 3 43.88 -17.77 -45.15
C PRO A 3 43.24 -18.40 -46.39
N ASN A 4 43.75 -19.55 -46.84
CA ASN A 4 43.18 -20.27 -47.99
C ASN A 4 41.82 -20.92 -47.65
N ILE A 5 41.46 -21.00 -46.36
CA ILE A 5 40.17 -21.48 -45.86
C ILE A 5 39.30 -20.32 -45.37
N ASN A 6 38.08 -20.22 -45.91
CA ASN A 6 37.00 -19.46 -45.28
C ASN A 6 36.11 -20.36 -44.41
N TRP A 7 36.44 -20.48 -43.13
CA TRP A 7 35.69 -21.32 -42.17
C TRP A 7 34.20 -20.94 -42.03
N LYS A 8 33.82 -19.70 -42.36
CA LYS A 8 32.40 -19.26 -42.34
C LYS A 8 31.59 -19.78 -43.54
N GLU A 9 32.25 -20.20 -44.61
CA GLU A 9 31.63 -20.89 -45.75
C GLU A 9 31.66 -22.40 -45.54
N ILE A 10 32.80 -22.98 -45.12
CA ILE A 10 32.91 -24.43 -44.84
C ILE A 10 31.86 -24.87 -43.80
N ARG A 11 31.65 -24.11 -42.71
CA ARG A 11 30.61 -24.41 -41.69
C ARG A 11 29.15 -24.35 -42.20
N LYS A 12 28.90 -23.83 -43.41
CA LYS A 12 27.55 -23.77 -44.01
C LYS A 12 27.30 -24.87 -45.05
N VAL A 13 28.34 -25.58 -45.47
CA VAL A 13 28.23 -26.68 -46.43
C VAL A 13 27.78 -27.92 -45.67
N ASP A 14 26.61 -28.46 -46.02
CA ASP A 14 26.19 -29.78 -45.54
C ASP A 14 26.95 -30.86 -46.34
N PRO A 15 27.72 -31.76 -45.68
CA PRO A 15 28.46 -32.82 -46.36
C PRO A 15 27.57 -33.81 -47.12
N ASP A 16 26.29 -33.93 -46.74
CA ASP A 16 25.36 -34.89 -47.33
C ASP A 16 24.53 -34.28 -48.49
N GLU A 17 24.41 -32.95 -48.58
CA GLU A 17 23.82 -32.27 -49.75
C GLU A 17 24.85 -31.96 -50.86
N LEU A 18 26.14 -31.91 -50.53
CA LEU A 18 27.23 -31.56 -51.44
C LEU A 18 27.24 -32.33 -52.78
N PRO A 19 26.88 -33.63 -52.88
CA PRO A 19 26.77 -34.35 -54.15
C PRO A 19 25.71 -33.82 -55.13
N ARG A 20 24.85 -32.88 -54.71
CA ARG A 20 23.86 -32.19 -55.58
C ARG A 20 24.32 -30.80 -56.04
N GLN A 21 25.54 -30.39 -55.67
CA GLN A 21 26.02 -29.02 -55.81
C GLN A 21 27.39 -29.00 -56.51
N GLU A 22 27.44 -29.52 -57.75
CA GLU A 22 28.65 -29.75 -58.54
C GLU A 22 29.59 -28.54 -58.64
N GLU A 23 29.06 -27.35 -58.98
CA GLU A 23 29.84 -26.10 -59.01
C GLU A 23 30.46 -25.74 -57.66
N LEU A 24 29.76 -26.01 -56.54
CA LEU A 24 30.29 -25.75 -55.20
C LEU A 24 31.30 -26.83 -54.79
N ALA A 25 31.10 -28.08 -55.20
CA ALA A 25 32.03 -29.17 -54.97
C ALA A 25 33.39 -28.95 -55.64
N ASP A 26 33.41 -28.51 -56.91
CA ASP A 26 34.66 -28.19 -57.61
C ASP A 26 35.35 -26.94 -57.04
N ASN A 27 34.60 -25.88 -56.70
CA ASN A 27 35.17 -24.70 -56.04
C ASN A 27 35.76 -25.03 -54.65
N LEU A 28 35.10 -25.92 -53.89
CA LEU A 28 35.63 -26.44 -52.63
C LEU A 28 36.87 -27.31 -52.86
N LEU A 29 36.90 -28.18 -53.87
CA LEU A 29 38.07 -29.00 -54.20
C LEU A 29 39.29 -28.14 -54.58
N ILE A 30 39.08 -27.07 -55.37
CA ILE A 30 40.11 -26.09 -55.75
C ILE A 30 40.62 -25.27 -54.55
N SER A 31 39.81 -25.12 -53.51
CA SER A 31 40.18 -24.43 -52.26
C SER A 31 40.90 -25.36 -51.29
N LEU A 32 40.36 -26.56 -51.08
CA LEU A 32 40.85 -27.58 -50.15
C LEU A 32 42.19 -28.19 -50.59
N SER A 33 42.44 -28.28 -51.89
CA SER A 33 43.74 -28.71 -52.45
C SER A 33 44.91 -27.75 -52.18
N LYS A 34 44.65 -26.55 -51.64
CA LYS A 34 45.66 -25.51 -51.34
C LYS A 34 45.85 -25.28 -49.83
N VAL A 35 45.26 -26.13 -48.99
CA VAL A 35 45.34 -26.03 -47.53
C VAL A 35 46.69 -26.52 -47.03
N GLU A 36 47.39 -25.69 -46.28
CA GLU A 36 48.62 -26.12 -45.59
C GLU A 36 48.34 -26.66 -44.18
N VAL A 37 49.12 -27.66 -43.76
CA VAL A 37 49.09 -28.23 -42.39
C VAL A 37 49.32 -27.17 -41.30
N ASN A 38 49.87 -26.00 -41.65
CA ASN A 38 50.03 -24.87 -40.74
C ASN A 38 48.72 -24.13 -40.43
N GLU A 39 47.78 -24.06 -41.38
CA GLU A 39 46.49 -23.37 -41.23
C GLU A 39 45.51 -24.13 -40.32
N LEU A 40 45.77 -25.42 -40.06
CA LEU A 40 44.90 -26.30 -39.26
C LEU A 40 45.30 -26.38 -37.77
N LYS A 41 46.46 -25.83 -37.38
CA LYS A 41 47.03 -26.03 -36.03
C LYS A 41 46.35 -25.26 -34.90
N SER A 42 45.54 -24.25 -35.22
CA SER A 42 44.86 -23.35 -34.26
C SER A 42 43.35 -23.53 -34.21
N GLU A 43 42.81 -24.56 -34.87
CA GLU A 43 41.38 -24.70 -35.16
C GLU A 43 40.66 -25.68 -34.24
N SER A 44 39.33 -25.53 -34.12
CA SER A 44 38.54 -26.38 -33.23
C SER A 44 38.44 -27.82 -33.73
N GLN A 45 38.33 -28.77 -32.80
CA GLN A 45 38.15 -30.19 -33.13
C GLN A 45 36.90 -30.42 -33.99
N GLU A 46 35.82 -29.66 -33.76
CA GLU A 46 34.60 -29.67 -34.57
C GLU A 46 34.85 -29.19 -36.01
N ASN A 47 35.65 -28.13 -36.20
CA ASN A 47 36.03 -27.63 -37.53
C ASN A 47 36.79 -28.72 -38.31
N MET A 48 37.72 -29.43 -37.66
CA MET A 48 38.46 -30.53 -38.29
C MET A 48 37.56 -31.73 -38.62
N ILE A 49 36.61 -32.11 -37.75
CA ILE A 49 35.65 -33.19 -38.02
C ILE A 49 34.73 -32.84 -39.19
N HIS A 50 34.25 -31.59 -39.26
CA HIS A 50 33.39 -31.11 -40.36
C HIS A 50 34.16 -31.04 -41.69
N LEU A 51 35.39 -30.52 -41.68
CA LEU A 51 36.30 -30.53 -42.83
C LEU A 51 36.56 -31.96 -43.35
N PHE A 52 36.74 -32.93 -42.44
CA PHE A 52 36.93 -34.33 -42.77
C PHE A 52 35.69 -34.95 -43.45
N ARG A 53 34.47 -34.58 -43.01
CA ARG A 53 33.23 -35.03 -43.69
C ARG A 53 33.11 -34.45 -45.09
N ILE A 54 33.35 -33.14 -45.27
CA ILE A 54 33.30 -32.47 -46.58
C ILE A 54 34.31 -33.10 -47.55
N THR A 55 35.57 -33.29 -47.11
CA THR A 55 36.59 -33.96 -47.94
C THR A 55 36.24 -35.42 -48.22
N GLN A 56 35.64 -36.15 -47.28
CA GLN A 56 35.16 -37.52 -47.53
C GLN A 56 34.04 -37.57 -48.59
N SER A 57 33.11 -36.60 -48.60
CA SER A 57 32.07 -36.52 -49.64
C SER A 57 32.66 -36.18 -51.01
N LEU A 58 33.59 -35.22 -51.09
CA LEU A 58 34.30 -34.88 -52.34
C LEU A 58 35.09 -36.07 -52.90
N MET A 59 35.75 -36.87 -52.04
CA MET A 59 36.46 -38.08 -52.46
C MET A 59 35.51 -39.16 -53.03
N LYS A 60 34.29 -39.28 -52.52
CA LYS A 60 33.27 -40.19 -53.09
C LYS A 60 32.84 -39.73 -54.48
N MET A 61 32.58 -38.43 -54.67
CA MET A 61 32.20 -37.86 -55.98
C MET A 61 33.29 -38.10 -57.03
N LYS A 62 34.54 -37.71 -56.75
CA LYS A 62 35.64 -37.87 -57.71
C LYS A 62 36.02 -39.34 -57.97
N ALA A 63 35.67 -40.27 -57.09
CA ALA A 63 35.77 -41.70 -57.40
C ALA A 63 34.72 -42.15 -58.44
N GLN A 64 33.48 -41.67 -58.33
CA GLN A 64 32.39 -41.98 -59.27
C GLN A 64 32.61 -41.37 -60.66
N GLU A 65 33.13 -40.14 -60.73
CA GLU A 65 33.51 -39.50 -62.01
C GLU A 65 34.56 -40.32 -62.78
N VAL A 66 35.56 -40.87 -62.08
CA VAL A 66 36.61 -41.71 -62.68
C VAL A 66 36.05 -43.07 -63.15
N GLU A 67 35.12 -43.66 -62.40
CA GLU A 67 34.47 -44.92 -62.78
C GLU A 67 33.65 -44.78 -64.07
N LEU A 68 32.86 -43.70 -64.20
CA LEU A 68 32.11 -43.38 -65.42
C LEU A 68 33.03 -43.11 -66.63
N ALA A 69 34.10 -42.34 -66.44
CA ALA A 69 35.04 -42.01 -67.52
C ALA A 69 35.77 -43.24 -68.09
N LEU A 70 35.98 -44.29 -67.27
CA LEU A 70 36.56 -45.56 -67.74
C LEU A 70 35.56 -46.35 -68.60
N GLU A 71 34.28 -46.36 -68.24
CA GLU A 71 33.22 -47.06 -68.99
C GLU A 71 32.99 -46.48 -70.40
N GLU A 72 33.17 -45.15 -70.57
CA GLU A 72 33.10 -44.51 -71.90
C GLU A 72 34.29 -44.89 -72.80
N VAL A 73 35.50 -44.95 -72.25
CA VAL A 73 36.72 -45.31 -72.99
C VAL A 73 36.67 -46.76 -73.48
N GLU A 74 36.14 -47.68 -72.69
CA GLU A 74 35.99 -49.09 -73.09
C GLU A 74 35.02 -49.25 -74.28
N LYS A 75 33.87 -48.56 -74.24
CA LYS A 75 32.87 -48.57 -75.35
C LYS A 75 33.46 -48.04 -76.66
N ALA A 76 34.22 -46.94 -76.60
CA ALA A 76 34.86 -46.37 -77.79
C ALA A 76 35.88 -47.35 -78.44
N GLY A 77 36.58 -48.15 -77.63
CA GLY A 77 37.51 -49.17 -78.10
C GLY A 77 36.83 -50.29 -78.91
N GLU A 78 35.63 -50.72 -78.51
CA GLU A 78 34.90 -51.76 -79.24
C GLU A 78 34.48 -51.35 -80.66
N GLU A 79 34.10 -50.09 -80.86
CA GLU A 79 33.58 -49.63 -82.15
C GLU A 79 34.68 -49.58 -83.22
N GLN A 80 35.85 -49.07 -82.85
CA GLN A 80 36.99 -48.94 -83.78
C GLN A 80 37.46 -50.31 -84.31
N ALA A 81 37.38 -51.36 -83.48
CA ALA A 81 37.70 -52.74 -83.88
C ALA A 81 36.77 -53.30 -84.98
N LYS A 82 35.50 -52.88 -85.00
CA LYS A 82 34.47 -53.38 -85.94
C LYS A 82 34.73 -52.87 -87.37
N PHE A 83 35.22 -51.63 -87.54
CA PHE A 83 35.39 -50.99 -88.86
C PHE A 83 36.54 -51.59 -89.70
N GLY A 84 37.65 -51.96 -89.07
CA GLY A 84 38.88 -52.43 -89.75
C GLY A 84 38.79 -53.77 -90.50
N LYS A 85 37.62 -54.44 -90.45
CA LYS A 85 37.38 -55.73 -91.12
C LYS A 85 36.92 -55.57 -92.59
N CYS A 86 36.08 -54.57 -92.87
CA CYS A 86 35.34 -54.44 -94.14
C CYS A 86 36.22 -54.08 -95.37
N LEU A 87 37.27 -53.27 -95.19
CA LEU A 87 38.05 -52.70 -96.30
C LEU A 87 38.86 -53.71 -97.14
N ARG A 88 39.00 -54.97 -96.70
CA ARG A 88 39.91 -55.95 -97.31
C ARG A 88 39.37 -56.67 -98.56
N GLU A 89 38.07 -56.58 -98.84
CA GLU A 89 37.39 -57.51 -99.76
C GLU A 89 37.23 -57.01 -101.22
N ARG A 90 37.64 -55.77 -101.54
CA ARG A 90 37.19 -55.05 -102.76
C ARG A 90 38.15 -54.98 -103.98
N ILE A 91 39.32 -55.61 -103.96
CA ILE A 91 40.46 -55.21 -104.86
C ILE A 91 40.69 -56.09 -106.13
N THR A 92 39.99 -57.20 -106.32
CA THR A 92 40.56 -58.40 -106.99
C THR A 92 40.17 -58.73 -108.47
N MET A 93 39.89 -57.77 -109.39
CA MET A 93 39.13 -58.04 -110.65
C MET A 93 39.84 -57.98 -112.05
N ALA A 94 39.50 -57.07 -112.98
CA ALA A 94 39.44 -57.36 -114.45
C ALA A 94 40.36 -56.56 -115.42
N GLN A 95 40.76 -57.16 -116.58
CA GLN A 95 41.63 -56.60 -117.68
C GLN A 95 41.40 -57.30 -119.09
N HIS A 96 41.89 -56.74 -120.26
CA HIS A 96 41.99 -57.24 -121.72
C HIS A 96 40.90 -56.76 -122.78
N SER A 97 40.96 -56.80 -124.17
CA SER A 97 41.97 -56.84 -125.33
C SER A 97 41.29 -56.78 -126.78
N ALA A 98 41.92 -56.37 -127.93
CA ALA A 98 41.31 -56.32 -129.33
C ALA A 98 42.23 -56.19 -130.64
N GLY A 99 41.71 -56.34 -131.90
CA GLY A 99 42.33 -56.11 -133.28
C GLY A 99 41.50 -56.72 -134.50
N GLY A 100 41.67 -56.63 -135.86
CA GLY A 100 42.46 -55.91 -136.93
C GLY A 100 42.79 -56.80 -138.21
N ARG A 101 43.06 -56.44 -139.52
CA ARG A 101 42.77 -55.35 -140.54
C ARG A 101 43.46 -55.61 -141.97
N ASP A 102 42.84 -55.46 -143.19
CA ASP A 102 43.53 -55.27 -144.54
C ASP A 102 42.64 -54.67 -145.70
N THR A 103 43.20 -54.41 -146.89
CA THR A 103 43.02 -53.17 -147.67
C THR A 103 42.73 -53.31 -149.18
N ARG A 104 42.52 -54.50 -149.76
CA ARG A 104 42.19 -54.63 -151.22
C ARG A 104 41.01 -53.73 -151.66
N PHE A 105 40.12 -53.47 -150.70
CA PHE A 105 39.04 -52.50 -150.63
C PHE A 105 39.31 -51.14 -151.28
N LEU A 106 40.54 -50.59 -151.19
CA LEU A 106 40.93 -49.18 -151.45
C LEU A 106 40.21 -48.35 -152.54
N ARG A 107 39.65 -48.91 -153.62
CA ARG A 107 38.85 -48.15 -154.62
C ARG A 107 37.35 -48.18 -154.41
N ASP A 108 36.80 -49.30 -153.94
CA ASP A 108 35.43 -49.33 -153.42
C ASP A 108 35.39 -48.61 -152.06
N GLU A 109 36.49 -48.66 -151.31
CA GLU A 109 36.77 -47.87 -150.11
C GLU A 109 36.85 -46.37 -150.44
N ILE A 110 37.47 -45.93 -151.55
CA ILE A 110 37.39 -44.51 -151.98
C ILE A 110 35.93 -44.09 -152.23
N ARG A 111 35.12 -44.90 -152.93
CA ARG A 111 33.68 -44.58 -153.12
C ARG A 111 32.86 -44.67 -151.83
N GLN A 112 33.22 -45.58 -150.93
CA GLN A 112 32.64 -45.65 -149.59
C GLN A 112 33.09 -44.46 -148.73
N LEU A 113 34.30 -43.95 -148.90
CA LEU A 113 34.83 -42.76 -148.23
C LEU A 113 34.19 -41.49 -148.79
N GLU A 114 33.99 -41.37 -150.10
CA GLU A 114 33.19 -40.30 -150.73
C GLU A 114 31.76 -40.29 -150.18
N LYS A 115 31.10 -41.47 -150.14
CA LYS A 115 29.74 -41.60 -149.58
C LYS A 115 29.69 -41.44 -148.06
N GLN A 116 30.74 -41.84 -147.34
CA GLN A 116 30.89 -41.58 -145.90
C GLN A 116 31.17 -40.10 -145.63
N LEU A 117 31.86 -39.40 -146.53
CA LEU A 117 32.09 -37.97 -146.44
C LEU A 117 30.77 -37.22 -146.66
N GLU A 118 30.04 -37.51 -147.75
CA GLU A 118 28.66 -36.98 -147.93
C GLU A 118 27.72 -37.32 -146.75
N GLN A 119 27.94 -38.42 -146.05
CA GLN A 119 27.15 -38.77 -144.86
C GLN A 119 27.66 -38.02 -143.62
N LYS A 120 28.97 -37.84 -143.46
CA LYS A 120 29.58 -37.06 -142.39
C LYS A 120 29.29 -35.57 -142.52
N ASP A 121 29.21 -35.04 -143.73
CA ASP A 121 28.81 -33.66 -143.99
C ASP A 121 27.34 -33.43 -143.58
N ARG A 122 26.45 -34.40 -143.84
CA ARG A 122 25.06 -34.38 -143.32
C ARG A 122 24.99 -34.54 -141.81
N GLU A 123 25.78 -35.45 -141.22
CA GLU A 123 25.88 -35.59 -139.77
C GLU A 123 26.46 -34.31 -139.12
N LEU A 124 27.37 -33.60 -139.79
CA LEU A 124 27.88 -32.29 -139.36
C LEU A 124 26.81 -31.20 -139.46
N GLU A 125 26.10 -31.09 -140.59
CA GLU A 125 24.99 -30.14 -140.69
C GLU A 125 23.93 -30.36 -139.60
N ASP A 126 23.59 -31.62 -139.30
CA ASP A 126 22.59 -31.93 -138.27
C ASP A 126 23.14 -31.69 -136.85
N MET A 127 24.42 -31.97 -136.59
CA MET A 127 25.08 -31.56 -135.35
C MET A 127 25.19 -30.04 -135.19
N GLU A 128 25.39 -29.29 -136.27
CA GLU A 128 25.34 -27.82 -136.27
C GLU A 128 23.94 -27.31 -135.98
N LYS A 129 22.90 -27.95 -136.54
CA LYS A 129 21.48 -27.64 -136.25
C LYS A 129 21.13 -27.91 -134.78
N GLU A 130 21.62 -29.01 -134.18
CA GLU A 130 21.42 -29.26 -132.74
C GLU A 130 22.22 -28.27 -131.87
N LEU A 131 23.50 -28.04 -132.17
CA LEU A 131 24.33 -27.05 -131.46
C LEU A 131 23.70 -25.64 -131.51
N GLU A 132 23.08 -25.27 -132.62
CA GLU A 132 22.38 -24.00 -132.81
C GLU A 132 21.02 -23.94 -132.07
N LYS A 133 20.42 -25.08 -131.70
CA LYS A 133 19.32 -25.14 -130.72
C LYS A 133 19.85 -25.07 -129.29
N GLU A 134 20.92 -25.79 -128.97
CA GLU A 134 21.56 -25.76 -127.65
C GLU A 134 22.03 -24.35 -127.27
N LYS A 135 22.62 -23.59 -128.20
CA LYS A 135 22.93 -22.16 -128.00
C LYS A 135 21.69 -21.36 -127.58
N LYS A 136 20.57 -21.51 -128.29
CA LYS A 136 19.33 -20.76 -128.02
C LYS A 136 18.69 -21.17 -126.69
N VAL A 137 18.77 -22.44 -126.31
CA VAL A 137 18.37 -22.91 -124.97
C VAL A 137 19.31 -22.34 -123.90
N ASN A 138 20.62 -22.30 -124.15
CA ASN A 138 21.62 -21.78 -123.22
C ASN A 138 21.50 -20.24 -123.04
N GLU A 139 21.18 -19.49 -124.10
CA GLU A 139 20.83 -18.07 -124.05
C GLU A 139 19.57 -17.83 -123.21
N GLN A 140 18.52 -18.65 -123.39
CA GLN A 140 17.30 -18.58 -122.56
C GLN A 140 17.58 -18.93 -121.09
N LEU A 141 18.46 -19.90 -120.82
CA LEU A 141 18.88 -20.24 -119.45
C LEU A 141 19.74 -19.13 -118.83
N ALA A 142 20.62 -18.49 -119.60
CA ALA A 142 21.42 -17.36 -119.14
C ALA A 142 20.55 -16.16 -118.75
N LEU A 143 19.59 -15.77 -119.61
CA LEU A 143 18.62 -14.71 -119.31
C LEU A 143 17.80 -15.03 -118.06
N ARG A 144 17.29 -16.27 -117.94
CA ARG A 144 16.52 -16.70 -116.77
C ARG A 144 17.36 -16.73 -115.48
N ASN A 145 18.66 -17.01 -115.58
CA ASN A 145 19.58 -16.94 -114.44
C ASN A 145 19.87 -15.48 -114.05
N GLU A 146 20.03 -14.58 -115.02
CA GLU A 146 20.17 -13.13 -114.78
C GLU A 146 18.89 -12.55 -114.14
N GLU A 147 17.70 -12.95 -114.57
CA GLU A 147 16.43 -12.59 -113.92
C GLU A 147 16.40 -13.05 -112.46
N ALA A 148 16.75 -14.32 -112.20
CA ALA A 148 16.78 -14.89 -110.85
C ALA A 148 17.84 -14.24 -109.93
N GLU A 149 19.02 -13.92 -110.45
CA GLU A 149 20.04 -13.16 -109.70
C GLU A 149 19.56 -11.73 -109.39
N ASN A 150 18.89 -11.07 -110.34
CA ASN A 150 18.29 -9.76 -110.11
C ASN A 150 17.21 -9.81 -109.03
N GLU A 151 16.34 -10.81 -109.00
CA GLU A 151 15.36 -11.01 -107.91
C GLU A 151 16.03 -11.32 -106.56
N ASN A 152 17.03 -12.21 -106.54
CA ASN A 152 17.81 -12.50 -105.34
C ASN A 152 18.47 -11.22 -104.78
N SER A 153 18.94 -10.33 -105.67
CA SER A 153 19.51 -9.04 -105.29
C SER A 153 18.47 -8.09 -104.67
N LYS A 154 17.20 -8.12 -105.10
CA LYS A 154 16.11 -7.29 -104.53
C LYS A 154 15.76 -7.77 -103.13
N LEU A 155 15.47 -9.06 -102.98
CA LEU A 155 15.19 -9.70 -101.69
C LEU A 155 16.33 -9.47 -100.66
N ARG A 156 17.60 -9.49 -101.10
CA ARG A 156 18.76 -9.15 -100.25
C ARG A 156 18.87 -7.68 -99.85
N ARG A 157 18.24 -6.75 -100.58
CA ARG A 157 18.13 -5.33 -100.18
C ARG A 157 16.96 -5.14 -99.20
N GLU A 158 15.83 -5.77 -99.48
CA GLU A 158 14.64 -5.75 -98.62
C GLU A 158 14.94 -6.32 -97.23
N LEU A 159 15.51 -7.53 -97.13
CA LEU A 159 15.95 -8.13 -95.86
C LEU A 159 16.94 -7.25 -95.08
N ARG A 160 17.78 -6.46 -95.76
CA ARG A 160 18.70 -5.51 -95.10
C ARG A 160 17.96 -4.28 -94.55
N GLN A 161 16.93 -3.82 -95.25
CA GLN A 161 16.09 -2.72 -94.80
C GLN A 161 15.27 -3.13 -93.57
N ASP A 162 14.64 -4.31 -93.61
CA ASP A 162 13.89 -4.86 -92.47
C ASP A 162 14.77 -4.98 -91.21
N ILE A 163 15.98 -5.53 -91.35
CA ILE A 163 16.94 -5.61 -90.23
C ILE A 163 17.27 -4.23 -89.66
N ILE A 164 17.48 -3.22 -90.52
CA ILE A 164 17.75 -1.83 -90.10
C ILE A 164 16.56 -1.22 -89.35
N ASP A 165 15.33 -1.51 -89.78
CA ASP A 165 14.13 -0.92 -89.17
C ASP A 165 13.71 -1.64 -87.88
N TYR A 166 13.90 -2.96 -87.79
CA TYR A 166 13.83 -3.69 -86.50
C TYR A 166 14.89 -3.22 -85.52
N GLN A 167 16.12 -2.95 -85.97
CA GLN A 167 17.19 -2.39 -85.13
C GLN A 167 16.77 -1.03 -84.54
N LYS A 168 16.24 -0.11 -85.35
CA LYS A 168 15.67 1.18 -84.88
C LYS A 168 14.51 0.99 -83.92
N GLN A 169 13.63 0.01 -84.15
CA GLN A 169 12.51 -0.27 -83.24
C GLN A 169 13.01 -0.75 -81.87
N ILE A 170 14.01 -1.63 -81.85
CA ILE A 170 14.65 -2.11 -80.61
C ILE A 170 15.35 -0.95 -79.89
N ASP A 171 16.07 -0.10 -80.61
CA ASP A 171 16.84 0.98 -80.00
C ASP A 171 15.94 2.13 -79.50
N SER A 172 14.84 2.45 -80.19
CA SER A 172 13.82 3.39 -79.66
C SER A 172 13.05 2.83 -78.45
N GLN A 173 12.83 1.52 -78.37
CA GLN A 173 12.30 0.89 -77.15
C GLN A 173 13.28 0.99 -75.98
N LYS A 174 14.59 0.78 -76.20
CA LYS A 174 15.62 1.01 -75.17
C LYS A 174 15.65 2.47 -74.71
N GLU A 175 15.59 3.43 -75.63
CA GLU A 175 15.60 4.86 -75.31
C GLU A 175 14.35 5.28 -74.50
N THR A 176 13.18 4.72 -74.84
CA THR A 176 11.94 4.89 -74.07
C THR A 176 12.08 4.33 -72.64
N LEU A 177 12.63 3.13 -72.49
CA LEU A 177 12.87 2.51 -71.18
C LEU A 177 13.94 3.26 -70.37
N LEU A 178 14.98 3.79 -71.01
CA LEU A 178 16.02 4.59 -70.35
C LEU A 178 15.49 5.94 -69.88
N SER A 179 14.58 6.57 -70.65
CA SER A 179 13.88 7.79 -70.23
C SER A 179 13.00 7.52 -69.01
N ARG A 180 12.22 6.43 -69.03
CA ARG A 180 11.38 5.99 -67.91
C ARG A 180 12.19 5.61 -66.65
N ARG A 181 13.43 5.16 -66.82
CA ARG A 181 14.37 4.90 -65.70
C ARG A 181 14.78 6.17 -64.94
N GLY A 182 14.65 7.35 -65.57
CA GLY A 182 14.75 8.63 -64.86
C GLY A 182 13.60 8.82 -63.87
N GLU A 183 12.37 8.56 -64.29
CA GLU A 183 11.17 8.60 -63.44
C GLU A 183 11.28 7.61 -62.27
N ASP A 184 11.77 6.38 -62.51
CA ASP A 184 12.04 5.39 -61.44
C ASP A 184 13.03 5.90 -60.38
N SER A 185 13.98 6.77 -60.74
CA SER A 185 14.91 7.41 -59.80
C SER A 185 14.19 8.45 -58.93
N ASP A 186 13.33 9.27 -59.54
CA ASP A 186 12.55 10.27 -58.80
C ASP A 186 11.48 9.62 -57.91
N TYR A 187 10.84 8.54 -58.35
CA TYR A 187 9.94 7.74 -57.50
C TYR A 187 10.69 7.12 -56.31
N ARG A 188 11.92 6.61 -56.48
CA ARG A 188 12.76 6.16 -55.36
C ARG A 188 13.16 7.29 -54.41
N SER A 189 13.47 8.48 -54.94
CA SER A 189 13.79 9.67 -54.16
C SER A 189 12.58 10.14 -53.34
N GLN A 190 11.39 10.19 -53.94
CA GLN A 190 10.13 10.51 -53.27
C GLN A 190 9.76 9.46 -52.21
N LEU A 191 9.90 8.16 -52.52
CA LEU A 191 9.65 7.07 -51.57
C LEU A 191 10.63 7.13 -50.38
N SER A 192 11.91 7.43 -50.62
CA SER A 192 12.90 7.60 -49.54
C SER A 192 12.58 8.80 -48.65
N LYS A 193 12.10 9.92 -49.22
CA LYS A 193 11.63 11.08 -48.45
C LYS A 193 10.39 10.73 -47.64
N LYS A 194 9.40 10.07 -48.25
CA LYS A 194 8.18 9.65 -47.56
C LYS A 194 8.45 8.64 -46.45
N ASN A 195 9.37 7.70 -46.63
CA ASN A 195 9.80 6.79 -45.57
C ASN A 195 10.50 7.54 -44.42
N TYR A 196 11.33 8.56 -44.72
CA TYR A 196 11.96 9.39 -43.69
C TYR A 196 10.92 10.22 -42.92
N GLU A 197 9.98 10.86 -43.60
CA GLU A 197 8.84 11.54 -42.98
C GLU A 197 8.01 10.57 -42.10
N LEU A 198 7.78 9.34 -42.55
CA LEU A 198 7.05 8.30 -41.81
C LEU A 198 7.79 7.89 -40.52
N VAL A 199 9.12 7.77 -40.56
CA VAL A 199 9.93 7.54 -39.35
C VAL A 199 9.84 8.73 -38.41
N GLN A 200 9.95 9.97 -38.90
CA GLN A 200 9.79 11.16 -38.05
C GLN A 200 8.41 11.23 -37.38
N TYR A 201 7.34 10.86 -38.09
CA TYR A 201 6.00 10.78 -37.48
C TYR A 201 5.87 9.63 -36.47
N LEU A 202 6.60 8.52 -36.62
CA LEU A 202 6.64 7.46 -35.62
C LEU A 202 7.39 7.91 -34.35
N ASP A 203 8.52 8.60 -34.50
CA ASP A 203 9.27 9.18 -33.38
C ASP A 203 8.45 10.26 -32.64
N GLU A 204 7.71 11.10 -33.39
CA GLU A 204 6.79 12.11 -32.83
C GLU A 204 5.60 11.46 -32.11
N ILE A 205 5.00 10.40 -32.68
CA ILE A 205 3.94 9.62 -32.02
C ILE A 205 4.48 8.95 -30.75
N GLN A 206 5.68 8.38 -30.75
CA GLN A 206 6.26 7.76 -29.56
C GLN A 206 6.50 8.80 -28.46
N THR A 207 7.16 9.92 -28.77
CA THR A 207 7.44 10.98 -27.79
C THR A 207 6.17 11.66 -27.26
N LEU A 208 5.11 11.79 -28.07
CA LEU A 208 3.78 12.20 -27.61
C LEU A 208 3.11 11.15 -26.73
N THR A 209 3.34 9.86 -26.98
CA THR A 209 2.82 8.75 -26.14
C THR A 209 3.50 8.75 -24.77
N GLU A 210 4.84 8.81 -24.73
CA GLU A 210 5.62 8.94 -23.49
C GLU A 210 5.23 10.19 -22.69
N ALA A 211 4.94 11.30 -23.37
CA ALA A 211 4.44 12.53 -22.73
C ALA A 211 3.02 12.35 -22.15
N ASN A 212 2.13 11.66 -22.87
CA ASN A 212 0.78 11.36 -22.38
C ASN A 212 0.81 10.41 -21.19
N GLU A 213 1.60 9.34 -21.22
CA GLU A 213 1.79 8.41 -20.09
C GLU A 213 2.30 9.15 -18.84
N LYS A 214 3.26 10.07 -19.02
CA LYS A 214 3.76 10.91 -17.92
C LYS A 214 2.69 11.85 -17.35
N ILE A 215 1.86 12.45 -18.22
CA ILE A 215 0.72 13.28 -17.80
C ILE A 215 -0.35 12.42 -17.10
N GLU A 216 -0.57 11.18 -17.53
CA GLU A 216 -1.51 10.26 -16.90
C GLU A 216 -1.02 9.85 -15.50
N LEU A 217 0.26 9.49 -15.34
CA LEU A 217 0.88 9.24 -14.04
C LEU A 217 0.75 10.45 -13.09
N GLN A 218 1.02 11.67 -13.58
CA GLN A 218 0.81 12.90 -12.79
C GLN A 218 -0.66 13.12 -12.42
N ASN A 219 -1.60 12.77 -13.29
CA ASN A 219 -3.03 12.83 -12.97
C ASN A 219 -3.45 11.77 -11.94
N GLN A 220 -2.86 10.57 -11.98
CA GLN A 220 -3.08 9.53 -10.97
C GLN A 220 -2.51 9.95 -9.60
N GLU A 221 -1.30 10.53 -9.58
CA GLU A 221 -0.68 11.08 -8.37
C GLU A 221 -1.51 12.24 -7.78
N MET A 222 -1.93 13.22 -8.60
CA MET A 222 -2.81 14.30 -8.14
C MET A 222 -4.16 13.81 -7.62
N ARG A 223 -4.76 12.78 -8.25
CA ARG A 223 -5.99 12.14 -7.75
C ARG A 223 -5.79 11.48 -6.40
N LYS A 224 -4.70 10.71 -6.24
CA LYS A 224 -4.34 10.04 -4.97
C LYS A 224 -4.10 11.07 -3.86
N ASN A 225 -3.38 12.15 -4.13
CA ASN A 225 -3.11 13.21 -3.15
C ASN A 225 -4.40 13.98 -2.76
N LEU A 226 -5.34 14.15 -3.69
CA LEU A 226 -6.68 14.70 -3.40
C LEU A 226 -7.53 13.72 -2.58
N GLU A 227 -7.50 12.42 -2.89
CA GLU A 227 -8.20 11.39 -2.12
C GLU A 227 -7.67 11.29 -0.68
N GLU A 228 -6.34 11.31 -0.50
CA GLU A 228 -5.70 11.35 0.81
C GLU A 228 -6.09 12.62 1.59
N SER A 229 -6.12 13.79 0.92
CA SER A 229 -6.60 15.05 1.51
C SER A 229 -8.07 15.01 1.92
N VAL A 230 -8.93 14.32 1.15
CA VAL A 230 -10.34 14.10 1.51
C VAL A 230 -10.45 13.17 2.71
N GLN A 231 -9.71 12.06 2.73
CA GLN A 231 -9.69 11.14 3.88
C GLN A 231 -9.15 11.81 5.17
N GLU A 232 -8.21 12.76 5.07
CA GLU A 232 -7.78 13.58 6.21
C GLU A 232 -8.86 14.59 6.66
N MET A 233 -9.57 15.21 5.72
CA MET A 233 -10.71 16.08 6.03
C MET A 233 -11.87 15.33 6.68
N GLU A 234 -12.15 14.09 6.24
CA GLU A 234 -13.11 13.19 6.87
C GLU A 234 -12.67 12.84 8.30
N LYS A 235 -11.41 12.40 8.51
CA LYS A 235 -10.87 12.12 9.85
C LYS A 235 -10.99 13.32 10.79
N MET A 236 -10.63 14.53 10.35
CA MET A 236 -10.79 15.75 11.16
C MET A 236 -12.26 16.11 11.42
N THR A 237 -13.17 15.83 10.47
CA THR A 237 -14.63 16.00 10.69
C THR A 237 -15.14 15.02 11.74
N ASP A 238 -14.64 13.79 11.71
CA ASP A 238 -14.94 12.72 12.66
C ASP A 238 -14.42 13.05 14.07
N GLU A 239 -13.18 13.56 14.16
CA GLU A 239 -12.60 14.06 15.42
C GLU A 239 -13.32 15.29 15.97
N TYR A 240 -13.72 16.23 15.10
CA TYR A 240 -14.56 17.36 15.49
C TYR A 240 -15.92 16.89 16.04
N ASN A 241 -16.55 15.90 15.42
CA ASN A 241 -17.80 15.32 15.90
C ASN A 241 -17.63 14.58 17.24
N ARG A 242 -16.54 13.84 17.44
CA ARG A 242 -16.19 13.23 18.73
C ARG A 242 -15.96 14.30 19.80
N MET A 243 -15.17 15.32 19.50
CA MET A 243 -14.89 16.44 20.40
C MET A 243 -16.18 17.17 20.80
N LYS A 244 -17.07 17.43 19.84
CA LYS A 244 -18.39 18.04 20.09
C LYS A 244 -19.28 17.17 20.99
N ALA A 245 -19.28 15.85 20.80
CA ALA A 245 -19.98 14.92 21.69
C ALA A 245 -19.42 14.93 23.12
N VAL A 246 -18.08 14.94 23.26
CA VAL A 246 -17.41 15.07 24.58
C VAL A 246 -17.75 16.41 25.24
N VAL A 247 -17.71 17.52 24.50
CA VAL A 247 -18.10 18.85 25.02
C VAL A 247 -19.54 18.82 25.55
N HIS A 248 -20.51 18.35 24.76
CA HIS A 248 -21.90 18.22 25.22
C HIS A 248 -22.07 17.29 26.44
N GLN A 249 -21.26 16.22 26.55
CA GLN A 249 -21.24 15.38 27.75
C GLN A 249 -20.67 16.14 28.96
N THR A 250 -19.60 16.90 28.80
CA THR A 250 -19.01 17.71 29.88
C THR A 250 -19.92 18.87 30.30
N ASP A 251 -20.64 19.51 29.37
CA ASP A 251 -21.66 20.53 29.68
C ASP A 251 -22.79 19.92 30.52
N SER A 252 -23.29 18.74 30.12
CA SER A 252 -24.34 18.04 30.85
C SER A 252 -23.91 17.65 32.27
N MET A 253 -22.69 17.13 32.43
CA MET A 253 -22.10 16.82 33.73
C MET A 253 -21.86 18.08 34.57
N MET A 254 -21.40 19.17 33.96
CA MET A 254 -21.21 20.45 34.65
C MET A 254 -22.54 21.02 35.15
N ASP A 255 -23.63 20.89 34.37
CA ASP A 255 -24.97 21.33 34.76
C ASP A 255 -25.63 20.42 35.81
N GLN A 256 -25.24 19.15 35.90
CA GLN A 256 -25.56 18.28 37.04
C GLN A 256 -24.83 18.76 38.31
N LEU A 257 -23.51 18.93 38.23
CA LEU A 257 -22.68 19.42 39.35
C LEU A 257 -23.10 20.82 39.85
N LYS A 258 -23.53 21.73 38.95
CA LYS A 258 -24.11 23.04 39.33
C LYS A 258 -25.40 22.89 40.14
N LYS A 259 -26.27 21.92 39.80
CA LYS A 259 -27.52 21.65 40.53
C LYS A 259 -27.25 21.04 41.89
N GLU A 260 -26.35 20.07 41.97
CA GLU A 260 -25.92 19.43 43.22
C GLU A 260 -25.27 20.43 44.16
N ASN A 261 -24.30 21.22 43.69
CA ASN A 261 -23.66 22.28 44.46
C ASN A 261 -24.70 23.36 44.90
N GLY A 262 -25.66 23.68 44.04
CA GLY A 262 -26.81 24.51 44.40
C GLY A 262 -27.65 23.93 45.54
N HIS A 263 -27.91 22.61 45.54
CA HIS A 263 -28.63 21.91 46.59
C HIS A 263 -27.84 21.84 47.90
N TYR A 264 -26.56 21.45 47.87
CA TYR A 264 -25.70 21.44 49.06
C TYR A 264 -25.54 22.85 49.66
N ARG A 265 -25.47 23.90 48.84
CA ARG A 265 -25.43 25.29 49.32
C ARG A 265 -26.74 25.70 50.02
N LEU A 266 -27.90 25.25 49.53
CA LEU A 266 -29.18 25.44 50.22
C LEU A 266 -29.22 24.68 51.55
N GLN A 267 -28.80 23.41 51.57
CA GLN A 267 -28.72 22.60 52.79
C GLN A 267 -27.77 23.23 53.84
N VAL A 268 -26.61 23.75 53.42
CA VAL A 268 -25.68 24.48 54.30
C VAL A 268 -26.33 25.76 54.83
N GLN A 269 -27.09 26.48 54.00
CA GLN A 269 -27.82 27.67 54.45
C GLN A 269 -28.92 27.30 55.47
N GLU A 270 -29.74 26.28 55.20
CA GLU A 270 -30.77 25.76 56.10
C GLU A 270 -30.18 25.34 57.45
N LEU A 271 -29.07 24.60 57.45
CA LEU A 271 -28.35 24.22 58.67
C LEU A 271 -27.75 25.43 59.40
N THR A 272 -27.27 26.44 58.67
CA THR A 272 -26.74 27.69 59.25
C THR A 272 -27.85 28.51 59.91
N ASP A 273 -29.02 28.58 59.28
CA ASP A 273 -30.17 29.34 59.79
C ASP A 273 -30.86 28.60 60.96
N LEU A 274 -30.88 27.26 60.96
CA LEU A 274 -31.24 26.44 62.12
C LEU A 274 -30.27 26.64 63.30
N LEU A 275 -28.97 26.76 63.04
CA LEU A 275 -27.96 26.99 64.08
C LEU A 275 -28.09 28.40 64.68
N LYS A 276 -28.39 29.44 63.87
CA LYS A 276 -28.75 30.77 64.39
C LYS A 276 -29.97 30.72 65.29
N ALA A 277 -31.06 30.08 64.83
CA ALA A 277 -32.28 29.94 65.62
C ALA A 277 -32.04 29.23 66.96
N LYS A 278 -31.10 28.27 67.03
CA LYS A 278 -30.70 27.63 68.29
C LYS A 278 -29.89 28.54 69.20
N ASN A 279 -28.97 29.34 68.66
CA ASN A 279 -28.27 30.37 69.46
C ASN A 279 -29.26 31.42 70.00
N GLU A 280 -30.27 31.81 69.20
CA GLU A 280 -31.34 32.74 69.62
C GLU A 280 -32.30 32.12 70.67
N GLU A 281 -32.42 30.79 70.73
CA GLU A 281 -33.09 30.06 71.83
C GLU A 281 -32.23 29.98 73.10
N ASP A 282 -30.90 29.90 72.97
CA ASP A 282 -29.97 29.84 74.11
C ASP A 282 -29.72 31.22 74.76
N ASP A 283 -29.76 32.31 74.00
CA ASP A 283 -29.63 33.70 74.51
C ASP A 283 -30.52 34.02 75.73
N PRO A 284 -31.85 33.75 75.76
CA PRO A 284 -32.68 33.98 76.94
C PRO A 284 -32.32 33.05 78.12
N ILE A 285 -31.79 31.86 77.86
CA ILE A 285 -31.30 30.95 78.91
C ILE A 285 -30.02 31.53 79.53
N MET A 286 -29.08 31.98 78.70
CA MET A 286 -27.85 32.66 79.12
C MET A 286 -28.13 33.96 79.88
N ALA A 287 -29.15 34.73 79.46
CA ALA A 287 -29.61 35.92 80.18
C ALA A 287 -30.22 35.57 81.55
N ALA A 288 -31.05 34.52 81.64
CA ALA A 288 -31.63 34.06 82.90
C ALA A 288 -30.58 33.50 83.88
N VAL A 289 -29.60 32.74 83.37
CA VAL A 289 -28.45 32.26 84.16
C VAL A 289 -27.60 33.45 84.64
N SER A 290 -27.32 34.43 83.78
CA SER A 290 -26.58 35.64 84.16
C SER A 290 -27.30 36.43 85.24
N ALA A 291 -28.62 36.61 85.12
CA ALA A 291 -29.44 37.26 86.17
C ALA A 291 -29.37 36.51 87.51
N LYS A 292 -29.41 35.16 87.50
CA LYS A 292 -29.24 34.36 88.70
C LYS A 292 -27.83 34.43 89.29
N VAL A 293 -26.80 34.56 88.46
CA VAL A 293 -25.42 34.81 88.92
C VAL A 293 -25.30 36.19 89.59
N GLU A 294 -25.92 37.24 89.06
CA GLU A 294 -25.93 38.56 89.72
C GLU A 294 -26.78 38.58 91.01
N GLU A 295 -27.92 37.88 91.06
CA GLU A 295 -28.67 37.66 92.31
C GLU A 295 -27.80 36.97 93.37
N TRP A 296 -27.07 35.91 93.01
CA TRP A 296 -26.19 35.20 93.93
C TRP A 296 -24.99 36.05 94.37
N LYS A 297 -24.39 36.85 93.48
CA LYS A 297 -23.34 37.82 93.85
C LYS A 297 -23.84 38.84 94.87
N LEU A 298 -25.06 39.37 94.70
CA LEU A 298 -25.65 40.35 95.60
C LEU A 298 -26.03 39.74 96.96
N ILE A 299 -26.50 38.48 96.98
CA ILE A 299 -26.71 37.72 98.22
C ILE A 299 -25.36 37.45 98.92
N LEU A 300 -24.32 37.07 98.18
CA LEU A 300 -22.98 36.83 98.73
C LEU A 300 -22.38 38.11 99.32
N SER A 301 -22.40 39.24 98.61
CA SER A 301 -21.91 40.51 99.15
C SER A 301 -22.69 40.94 100.40
N SER A 302 -24.02 40.77 100.41
CA SER A 302 -24.83 41.02 101.60
C SER A 302 -24.49 40.10 102.78
N LYS A 303 -23.97 38.89 102.53
CA LYS A 303 -23.49 37.98 103.59
C LYS A 303 -22.05 38.28 104.01
N ASP A 304 -21.20 38.75 103.11
CA ASP A 304 -19.88 39.27 103.48
C ASP A 304 -20.02 40.53 104.35
N ASP A 305 -20.96 41.43 104.03
CA ASP A 305 -21.31 42.60 104.86
C ASP A 305 -21.82 42.18 106.26
N GLU A 306 -22.78 41.25 106.34
CA GLU A 306 -23.22 40.68 107.63
C GLU A 306 -22.05 40.05 108.42
N ILE A 307 -21.16 39.31 107.74
CA ILE A 307 -19.98 38.71 108.35
C ILE A 307 -19.02 39.79 108.89
N ILE A 308 -18.85 40.91 108.19
CA ILE A 308 -18.07 42.06 108.64
C ILE A 308 -18.72 42.68 109.89
N GLU A 309 -20.04 42.88 109.93
CA GLU A 309 -20.75 43.36 111.13
C GLU A 309 -20.59 42.40 112.31
N TYR A 310 -20.74 41.09 112.12
CA TYR A 310 -20.51 40.10 113.17
C TYR A 310 -19.06 40.08 113.64
N GLN A 311 -18.07 40.23 112.75
CA GLN A 311 -16.66 40.36 113.13
C GLN A 311 -16.39 41.62 113.96
N GLN A 312 -16.96 42.77 113.58
CA GLN A 312 -16.86 44.03 114.34
C GLN A 312 -17.53 43.91 115.72
N MET A 313 -18.73 43.31 115.80
CA MET A 313 -19.41 43.06 117.07
C MET A 313 -18.57 42.15 117.97
N LEU A 314 -18.06 41.03 117.45
CA LEU A 314 -17.16 40.11 118.17
C LEU A 314 -15.89 40.82 118.65
N HIS A 315 -15.28 41.69 117.84
CA HIS A 315 -14.13 42.50 118.25
C HIS A 315 -14.50 43.42 119.42
N SER A 316 -15.60 44.17 119.30
CA SER A 316 -16.08 45.07 120.37
C SER A 316 -16.42 44.34 121.67
N LEU A 317 -16.96 43.11 121.58
CA LEU A 317 -17.24 42.27 122.74
C LEU A 317 -15.95 41.71 123.36
N ARG A 318 -14.95 41.39 122.54
CA ARG A 318 -13.62 40.94 122.99
C ARG A 318 -12.85 42.06 123.68
N ASP A 319 -12.96 43.30 123.21
CA ASP A 319 -12.41 44.49 123.88
C ASP A 319 -13.18 44.84 125.16
N LYS A 320 -14.52 44.76 125.15
CA LYS A 320 -15.32 44.90 126.38
C LYS A 320 -14.96 43.84 127.41
N LEU A 321 -14.77 42.58 127.00
CA LEU A 321 -14.29 41.50 127.86
C LEU A 321 -12.88 41.78 128.39
N LYS A 322 -11.96 42.24 127.55
CA LYS A 322 -10.59 42.61 127.94
C LYS A 322 -10.57 43.78 128.92
N ASN A 323 -11.40 44.80 128.72
CA ASN A 323 -11.53 45.93 129.65
C ASN A 323 -12.18 45.50 130.96
N ALA A 324 -13.24 44.68 130.92
CA ALA A 324 -13.85 44.10 132.11
C ALA A 324 -12.88 43.17 132.87
N GLN A 325 -12.01 42.44 132.17
CA GLN A 325 -10.93 41.67 132.77
C GLN A 325 -9.88 42.59 133.41
N LEU A 326 -9.49 43.68 132.76
CA LEU A 326 -8.56 44.66 133.35
C LEU A 326 -9.15 45.36 134.58
N ASP A 327 -10.45 45.69 134.58
CA ASP A 327 -11.14 46.24 135.75
C ASP A 327 -11.36 45.19 136.85
N ALA A 328 -11.60 43.92 136.49
CA ALA A 328 -11.65 42.81 137.44
C ALA A 328 -10.27 42.51 138.04
N ASP A 329 -9.20 42.52 137.25
CA ASP A 329 -7.82 42.35 137.69
C ASP A 329 -7.37 43.52 138.57
N LYS A 330 -7.77 44.76 138.23
CA LYS A 330 -7.58 45.95 139.07
C LYS A 330 -8.36 45.87 140.38
N SER A 331 -9.61 45.38 140.34
CA SER A 331 -10.41 45.11 141.53
C SER A 331 -9.80 44.00 142.39
N ASN A 332 -9.29 42.93 141.77
CA ASN A 332 -8.54 41.87 142.42
C ASN A 332 -7.22 42.37 143.01
N VAL A 333 -6.51 43.28 142.35
CA VAL A 333 -5.31 43.93 142.89
C VAL A 333 -5.66 44.84 144.07
N MET A 334 -6.77 45.59 144.02
CA MET A 334 -7.26 46.36 145.17
C MET A 334 -7.68 45.45 146.33
N ALA A 335 -8.39 44.35 146.05
CA ALA A 335 -8.81 43.36 147.03
C ALA A 335 -7.63 42.53 147.58
N LEU A 336 -6.56 42.34 146.80
CA LEU A 336 -5.29 41.77 147.26
C LEU A 336 -4.45 42.79 148.01
N GLN A 337 -4.55 44.09 147.74
CA GLN A 337 -3.84 45.14 148.47
C GLN A 337 -4.50 45.41 149.83
N GLN A 338 -5.83 45.47 149.87
CA GLN A 338 -6.61 45.41 151.11
C GLN A 338 -6.41 44.06 151.79
N GLY A 339 -6.44 42.95 151.03
CA GLY A 339 -6.17 41.60 151.51
C GLY A 339 -4.75 41.42 152.04
N ILE A 340 -3.78 42.23 151.62
CA ILE A 340 -2.42 42.30 152.18
C ILE A 340 -2.43 43.13 153.47
N GLN A 341 -3.17 44.24 153.56
CA GLN A 341 -3.35 44.94 154.85
C GLN A 341 -4.07 44.06 155.89
N GLU A 342 -5.08 43.30 155.45
CA GLU A 342 -5.78 42.29 156.27
C GLU A 342 -4.90 41.08 156.56
N ARG A 343 -4.04 40.62 155.63
CA ARG A 343 -3.05 39.56 155.89
C ARG A 343 -1.89 40.02 156.76
N ASP A 344 -1.43 41.27 156.70
CA ASP A 344 -0.39 41.81 157.58
C ASP A 344 -0.93 41.94 159.02
N SER A 345 -2.19 42.38 159.16
CA SER A 345 -2.87 42.39 160.45
C SER A 345 -3.30 41.00 160.95
N GLN A 346 -3.56 40.03 160.06
CA GLN A 346 -3.76 38.62 160.43
C GLN A 346 -2.45 37.88 160.69
N ILE A 347 -1.33 38.18 160.03
CA ILE A 347 0.02 37.63 160.34
C ILE A 347 0.42 38.05 161.76
N LYS A 348 -0.03 39.24 162.18
CA LYS A 348 0.07 39.74 163.56
C LYS A 348 -0.79 38.97 164.59
N MET A 349 -1.69 38.08 164.16
CA MET A 349 -2.52 37.21 165.03
C MET A 349 -2.33 35.69 164.75
N LEU A 350 -1.84 35.32 163.57
CA LEU A 350 -1.62 33.94 163.12
C LEU A 350 -0.14 33.52 163.18
N SER A 351 0.74 34.43 163.62
CA SER A 351 2.00 34.05 164.24
C SER A 351 1.80 33.41 165.64
N GLU A 352 0.56 33.39 166.15
CA GLU A 352 0.24 33.00 167.52
C GLU A 352 -0.45 31.61 167.63
N GLN A 353 -0.97 31.04 166.53
CA GLN A 353 -1.68 29.74 166.51
C GLN A 353 -1.39 28.90 165.23
N PHE A 354 -1.28 27.56 165.39
CA PHE A 354 -0.61 26.59 164.49
C PHE A 354 -1.36 25.22 164.56
N ILE A 355 -1.29 24.33 163.54
CA ILE A 355 -1.69 22.88 163.52
C ILE A 355 -3.23 22.59 163.54
N ASP A 356 -3.88 21.54 162.98
CA ASP A 356 -3.77 20.51 161.87
C ASP A 356 -5.11 19.68 161.89
N ASP A 357 -5.53 18.71 161.04
CA ASP A 357 -5.42 18.32 159.60
C ASP A 357 -6.41 17.10 159.37
N PHE A 358 -6.26 16.30 158.29
CA PHE A 358 -6.58 14.85 158.13
C PHE A 358 -7.90 14.34 157.44
N ASN A 359 -7.77 13.97 156.14
CA ASN A 359 -7.84 12.59 155.54
C ASN A 359 -9.13 11.68 155.36
N PHE A 360 -9.00 10.73 154.39
CA PHE A 360 -9.70 9.42 154.14
C PHE A 360 -11.13 9.32 153.45
N TYR A 361 -11.57 8.22 152.77
CA TYR A 361 -10.91 7.38 151.71
C TYR A 361 -11.86 6.69 150.62
N PRO A 362 -12.29 5.38 150.55
CA PRO A 362 -12.35 4.64 149.24
C PRO A 362 -13.44 3.52 148.92
N VAL A 363 -13.42 2.96 147.68
CA VAL A 363 -13.93 1.62 147.15
C VAL A 363 -15.44 1.37 146.81
N GLY A 364 -15.72 0.69 145.66
CA GLY A 364 -17.01 0.00 145.34
C GLY A 364 -17.12 -0.57 143.89
N ALA A 365 -17.77 -1.73 143.67
CA ALA A 365 -17.76 -2.53 142.40
C ALA A 365 -18.92 -3.56 142.31
N SER A 366 -19.33 -4.21 141.20
CA SER A 366 -19.21 -4.02 139.72
C SER A 366 -20.09 -5.05 138.95
N THR A 367 -20.51 -4.79 137.69
CA THR A 367 -21.45 -5.66 136.90
C THR A 367 -21.12 -5.72 135.38
N LEU A 368 -20.35 -6.72 134.90
CA LEU A 368 -19.82 -6.71 133.51
C LEU A 368 -20.16 -7.92 132.61
N SER A 369 -20.46 -9.11 133.14
CA SER A 369 -20.38 -10.37 132.38
C SER A 369 -21.44 -10.61 131.28
N GLN A 370 -22.68 -10.10 131.46
CA GLN A 370 -23.77 -10.38 130.51
C GLN A 370 -23.67 -9.60 129.19
N ARG A 371 -23.07 -8.41 129.20
CA ARG A 371 -22.98 -7.51 128.03
C ARG A 371 -22.16 -8.11 126.88
N THR A 372 -21.19 -8.96 127.20
CA THR A 372 -20.22 -9.52 126.24
C THR A 372 -20.80 -10.61 125.33
N HIS A 373 -21.88 -11.28 125.72
CA HIS A 373 -22.49 -12.32 124.86
C HIS A 373 -23.36 -11.72 123.74
N TYR A 374 -24.12 -10.66 124.04
CA TYR A 374 -24.95 -9.94 123.07
C TYR A 374 -24.10 -9.37 121.92
N MET A 375 -22.98 -8.72 122.27
CA MET A 375 -21.99 -8.17 121.33
C MET A 375 -21.46 -9.21 120.32
N LYS A 376 -21.28 -10.48 120.74
CA LYS A 376 -20.78 -11.56 119.87
C LYS A 376 -21.82 -12.09 118.87
N ILE A 377 -23.11 -11.88 119.11
CA ILE A 377 -24.17 -12.20 118.15
C ILE A 377 -24.33 -11.04 117.17
N GLN A 378 -24.38 -9.80 117.69
CA GLN A 378 -24.50 -8.59 116.87
C GLN A 378 -23.37 -8.47 115.84
N SER A 379 -22.11 -8.69 116.25
CA SER A 379 -20.96 -8.69 115.32
C SER A 379 -21.02 -9.80 114.26
N LYS A 380 -21.59 -10.98 114.56
CA LYS A 380 -21.77 -12.04 113.56
C LYS A 380 -22.83 -11.68 112.51
N VAL A 381 -23.90 -10.99 112.91
CA VAL A 381 -24.92 -10.48 111.98
C VAL A 381 -24.29 -9.44 111.05
N GLN A 382 -23.56 -8.47 111.60
CA GLN A 382 -22.87 -7.44 110.81
C GLN A 382 -21.91 -8.03 109.78
N ILE A 383 -21.06 -9.00 110.17
CA ILE A 383 -20.12 -9.66 109.24
C ILE A 383 -20.84 -10.44 108.13
N LEU A 384 -22.04 -10.99 108.39
CA LEU A 384 -22.84 -11.65 107.35
C LEU A 384 -23.51 -10.63 106.42
N GLU A 385 -24.05 -9.53 106.96
CA GLU A 385 -24.62 -8.43 106.16
C GLU A 385 -23.57 -7.77 105.25
N GLU A 386 -22.37 -7.52 105.77
CA GLU A 386 -21.23 -6.99 105.01
C GLU A 386 -20.87 -7.94 103.85
N ARG A 387 -20.72 -9.24 104.14
CA ARG A 387 -20.45 -10.27 103.11
C ARG A 387 -21.56 -10.39 102.07
N THR A 388 -22.83 -10.25 102.45
CA THR A 388 -23.91 -10.22 101.45
C THR A 388 -23.84 -8.99 100.55
N LYS A 389 -23.51 -7.81 101.10
CA LYS A 389 -23.33 -6.57 100.32
C LYS A 389 -22.07 -6.60 99.44
N GLU A 390 -21.03 -7.31 99.87
CA GLU A 390 -19.84 -7.59 99.04
C GLU A 390 -20.19 -8.54 97.89
N ALA A 391 -20.88 -9.64 98.17
CA ALA A 391 -21.33 -10.59 97.15
C ALA A 391 -22.27 -9.93 96.12
N GLU A 392 -23.22 -9.13 96.58
CA GLU A 392 -24.16 -8.33 95.76
C GLU A 392 -23.39 -7.41 94.81
N ARG A 393 -22.47 -6.58 95.31
CA ARG A 393 -21.61 -5.73 94.45
C ARG A 393 -20.76 -6.53 93.46
N THR A 394 -20.23 -7.69 93.85
CA THR A 394 -19.49 -8.52 92.88
C THR A 394 -20.37 -9.12 91.80
N ALA A 395 -21.65 -9.38 92.09
CA ALA A 395 -22.63 -9.80 91.09
C ALA A 395 -23.03 -8.64 90.18
N GLU A 396 -23.27 -7.43 90.73
CA GLU A 396 -23.54 -6.22 89.94
C GLU A 396 -22.40 -5.89 88.97
N LEU A 397 -21.15 -5.98 89.43
CA LEU A 397 -19.96 -5.75 88.59
C LEU A 397 -19.81 -6.82 87.50
N ALA A 398 -20.06 -8.09 87.82
CA ALA A 398 -20.02 -9.18 86.84
C ALA A 398 -21.16 -9.07 85.80
N GLU A 399 -22.36 -8.63 86.21
CA GLU A 399 -23.46 -8.39 85.28
C GLU A 399 -23.19 -7.14 84.40
N ALA A 400 -22.54 -6.11 84.95
CA ALA A 400 -22.13 -4.94 84.17
C ALA A 400 -21.10 -5.29 83.08
N ASP A 401 -20.05 -6.04 83.41
CA ASP A 401 -19.05 -6.52 82.43
C ASP A 401 -19.69 -7.44 81.39
N ALA A 402 -20.54 -8.39 81.80
CA ALA A 402 -21.29 -9.25 80.86
C ALA A 402 -22.16 -8.43 79.89
N ARG A 403 -22.88 -7.42 80.37
CA ARG A 403 -23.68 -6.49 79.54
C ARG A 403 -22.82 -5.56 78.67
N GLU A 404 -21.55 -5.36 78.98
CA GLU A 404 -20.59 -4.63 78.13
C GLU A 404 -20.02 -5.54 77.04
N LYS A 405 -19.60 -6.77 77.39
CA LYS A 405 -19.18 -7.80 76.42
C LYS A 405 -20.29 -8.14 75.42
N ASP A 406 -21.55 -8.22 75.85
CA ASP A 406 -22.70 -8.44 74.96
C ASP A 406 -22.90 -7.28 73.96
N LYS A 407 -22.63 -6.02 74.37
CA LYS A 407 -22.67 -4.87 73.44
C LYS A 407 -21.53 -4.93 72.43
N GLU A 408 -20.31 -5.20 72.87
CA GLU A 408 -19.15 -5.40 71.97
C GLU A 408 -19.43 -6.53 70.96
N LEU A 409 -20.04 -7.62 71.41
CA LEU A 409 -20.41 -8.76 70.57
C LEU A 409 -21.52 -8.40 69.56
N VAL A 410 -22.55 -7.65 69.97
CA VAL A 410 -23.59 -7.16 69.05
C VAL A 410 -23.02 -6.15 68.04
N GLU A 411 -22.13 -5.25 68.44
CA GLU A 411 -21.47 -4.33 67.52
C GLU A 411 -20.54 -5.04 66.54
N THR A 412 -19.75 -6.01 66.99
CA THR A 412 -18.85 -6.78 66.11
C THR A 412 -19.62 -7.69 65.15
N LEU A 413 -20.70 -8.34 65.59
CA LEU A 413 -21.62 -9.07 64.72
C LEU A 413 -22.32 -8.14 63.70
N LYS A 414 -22.69 -6.92 64.11
CA LYS A 414 -23.25 -5.94 63.17
C LYS A 414 -22.21 -5.55 62.11
N ARG A 415 -21.00 -5.17 62.51
CA ARG A 415 -19.91 -4.84 61.56
C ARG A 415 -19.59 -6.01 60.63
N LEU A 416 -19.55 -7.25 61.14
CA LEU A 416 -19.37 -8.47 60.35
C LEU A 416 -20.47 -8.60 59.28
N LYS A 417 -21.74 -8.45 59.68
CA LYS A 417 -22.90 -8.51 58.77
C LYS A 417 -22.90 -7.38 57.74
N ASP A 418 -22.46 -6.18 58.11
CA ASP A 418 -22.35 -5.02 57.22
C ASP A 418 -21.19 -5.22 56.19
N TYR A 419 -20.17 -6.01 56.51
CA TYR A 419 -19.19 -6.54 55.53
C TYR A 419 -19.74 -7.71 54.68
N GLU A 420 -20.40 -8.72 55.28
CA GLU A 420 -20.94 -9.90 54.59
C GLU A 420 -22.01 -9.53 53.55
N SER A 421 -22.78 -8.49 53.83
CA SER A 421 -23.78 -7.89 52.93
C SER A 421 -23.19 -7.02 51.81
N GLY A 422 -21.86 -6.81 51.80
CA GLY A 422 -21.13 -6.01 50.81
C GLY A 422 -21.29 -4.50 50.95
N VAL A 423 -22.09 -4.03 51.93
CA VAL A 423 -22.42 -2.60 52.13
C VAL A 423 -21.20 -1.77 52.51
N TYR A 424 -20.21 -2.35 53.21
CA TYR A 424 -18.94 -1.68 53.51
C TYR A 424 -17.89 -1.89 52.40
N GLY A 425 -17.97 -1.06 51.36
CA GLY A 425 -16.88 -0.81 50.40
C GLY A 425 -16.45 -1.96 49.49
N LEU A 426 -17.04 -3.15 49.60
CA LEU A 426 -16.67 -4.30 48.78
C LEU A 426 -17.10 -4.12 47.32
N GLU A 427 -18.33 -3.65 47.06
CA GLU A 427 -18.75 -3.36 45.69
C GLU A 427 -17.99 -2.15 45.12
N ASP A 428 -17.69 -1.12 45.92
CA ASP A 428 -16.88 0.03 45.50
C ASP A 428 -15.46 -0.41 45.08
N ALA A 429 -14.78 -1.22 45.89
CA ALA A 429 -13.47 -1.79 45.55
C ALA A 429 -13.55 -2.72 44.34
N VAL A 430 -14.65 -3.46 44.16
CA VAL A 430 -14.89 -4.28 42.98
C VAL A 430 -15.13 -3.42 41.72
N ILE A 431 -15.80 -2.26 41.84
CA ILE A 431 -15.96 -1.25 40.78
C ILE A 431 -14.62 -0.60 40.45
N GLU A 432 -13.82 -0.23 41.44
CA GLU A 432 -12.46 0.29 41.25
C GLU A 432 -11.57 -0.73 40.52
N ILE A 433 -11.58 -2.00 40.95
CA ILE A 433 -10.85 -3.09 40.28
C ILE A 433 -11.36 -3.33 38.85
N LYS A 434 -12.67 -3.22 38.58
CA LYS A 434 -13.23 -3.27 37.22
C LYS A 434 -12.69 -2.10 36.37
N ASN A 435 -12.65 -0.90 36.93
CA ASN A 435 -12.17 0.32 36.25
C ASN A 435 -10.66 0.29 35.99
N CYS A 436 -9.82 -0.10 36.96
CA CYS A 436 -8.39 -0.29 36.77
C CYS A 436 -8.10 -1.36 35.71
N LYS A 437 -8.82 -2.50 35.72
CA LYS A 437 -8.72 -3.52 34.65
C LYS A 437 -9.16 -3.01 33.28
N HIS A 438 -10.05 -2.03 33.20
CA HIS A 438 -10.42 -1.37 31.95
C HIS A 438 -9.30 -0.42 31.47
N GLN A 439 -8.74 0.40 32.37
CA GLN A 439 -7.62 1.29 32.05
C GLN A 439 -6.37 0.50 31.60
N ILE A 440 -6.03 -0.60 32.27
CA ILE A 440 -4.93 -1.51 31.86
C ILE A 440 -5.17 -1.98 30.42
N LYS A 441 -6.35 -2.50 30.09
CA LYS A 441 -6.69 -2.93 28.72
C LYS A 441 -6.66 -1.82 27.67
N ILE A 442 -6.83 -0.55 28.06
CA ILE A 442 -6.62 0.59 27.17
C ILE A 442 -5.11 0.81 26.96
N ARG A 443 -4.31 0.84 28.04
CA ARG A 443 -2.86 1.01 27.95
C ARG A 443 -2.16 -0.14 27.23
N ASP A 444 -2.62 -1.38 27.39
CA ASP A 444 -2.11 -2.54 26.63
C ASP A 444 -2.30 -2.33 25.11
N ARG A 445 -3.45 -1.78 24.69
CA ARG A 445 -3.75 -1.46 23.29
C ARG A 445 -2.93 -0.27 22.78
N GLU A 446 -2.73 0.76 23.60
CA GLU A 446 -1.84 1.88 23.28
C GLU A 446 -0.40 1.39 23.09
N ILE A 447 0.09 0.52 23.97
CA ILE A 447 1.40 -0.12 23.88
C ILE A 447 1.50 -1.00 22.61
N GLU A 448 0.46 -1.77 22.27
CA GLU A 448 0.41 -2.53 21.02
C GLU A 448 0.50 -1.62 19.77
N VAL A 449 -0.18 -0.47 19.77
CA VAL A 449 -0.13 0.50 18.67
C VAL A 449 1.27 1.14 18.58
N LEU A 450 1.79 1.64 19.69
CA LEU A 450 3.14 2.20 19.76
C LEU A 450 4.22 1.19 19.37
N THR A 451 4.07 -0.09 19.72
CA THR A 451 4.98 -1.16 19.27
C THR A 451 4.90 -1.35 17.75
N LYS A 452 3.69 -1.34 17.17
CA LYS A 452 3.51 -1.41 15.70
C LYS A 452 4.06 -0.17 14.99
N GLU A 453 4.09 0.99 15.65
CA GLU A 453 4.70 2.22 15.13
C GLU A 453 6.22 2.21 15.26
N ILE A 454 6.78 1.75 16.39
CA ILE A 454 8.22 1.53 16.59
C ILE A 454 8.74 0.58 15.51
N ASN A 455 8.12 -0.59 15.33
CA ASN A 455 8.57 -1.56 14.31
C ASN A 455 8.51 -0.97 12.88
N LYS A 456 7.54 -0.09 12.56
CA LYS A 456 7.48 0.62 11.28
C LYS A 456 8.57 1.69 11.14
N LEU A 457 8.94 2.35 12.24
CA LEU A 457 10.02 3.34 12.26
C LEU A 457 11.40 2.65 12.21
N GLU A 458 11.57 1.50 12.85
CA GLU A 458 12.75 0.65 12.75
C GLU A 458 12.97 0.14 11.32
N LEU A 459 11.91 -0.35 10.64
CA LEU A 459 11.99 -0.68 9.22
C LEU A 459 12.46 0.51 8.38
N LYS A 460 11.85 1.69 8.55
CA LYS A 460 12.30 2.92 7.85
C LYS A 460 13.71 3.36 8.21
N ILE A 461 14.16 3.13 9.44
CA ILE A 461 15.54 3.39 9.86
C ILE A 461 16.49 2.43 9.14
N ASN A 462 16.13 1.15 9.00
CA ASN A 462 16.90 0.19 8.23
C ASN A 462 16.93 0.57 6.73
N ASP A 463 15.78 0.91 6.13
CA ASP A 463 15.71 1.40 4.74
C ASP A 463 16.68 2.58 4.51
N PHE A 464 16.72 3.55 5.45
CA PHE A 464 17.64 4.68 5.40
C PHE A 464 19.09 4.34 5.76
N LEU A 465 19.36 3.27 6.51
CA LEU A 465 20.72 2.80 6.78
C LEU A 465 21.28 2.08 5.55
N ASP A 466 20.49 1.23 4.90
CA ASP A 466 20.83 0.55 3.65
C ASP A 466 21.08 1.56 2.52
N GLU A 467 20.24 2.61 2.40
CA GLU A 467 20.49 3.71 1.45
C GLU A 467 21.80 4.45 1.77
N ASN A 468 22.08 4.71 3.06
CA ASN A 468 23.29 5.40 3.51
C ASN A 468 24.55 4.55 3.27
N GLU A 469 24.48 3.23 3.47
CA GLU A 469 25.55 2.28 3.14
C GLU A 469 25.80 2.24 1.63
N ALA A 470 24.75 2.10 0.81
CA ALA A 470 24.86 2.17 -0.64
C ALA A 470 25.35 3.53 -1.17
N LEU A 471 25.11 4.63 -0.45
CA LEU A 471 25.67 5.96 -0.75
C LEU A 471 27.15 6.06 -0.32
N ARG A 472 27.53 5.49 0.84
CA ARG A 472 28.93 5.42 1.30
C ARG A 472 29.79 4.59 0.36
N GLU A 473 29.32 3.41 -0.05
CA GLU A 473 30.00 2.54 -1.00
C GLU A 473 30.26 3.26 -2.34
N ARG A 474 29.23 3.92 -2.90
CA ARG A 474 29.36 4.74 -4.12
C ARG A 474 30.35 5.91 -3.99
N MET A 475 30.61 6.37 -2.77
CA MET A 475 31.59 7.42 -2.45
C MET A 475 32.96 6.87 -1.99
N GLY A 476 33.15 5.54 -1.97
CA GLY A 476 34.39 4.89 -1.53
C GLY A 476 34.66 4.99 -0.02
N LEU A 477 33.61 5.17 0.80
CA LEU A 477 33.69 5.34 2.25
C LEU A 477 33.26 4.06 2.98
N GLU A 478 33.99 3.68 4.03
CA GLU A 478 33.63 2.52 4.85
C GLU A 478 32.30 2.75 5.60
N PRO A 479 31.39 1.76 5.66
CA PRO A 479 30.08 1.88 6.31
C PRO A 479 30.14 2.43 7.73
N THR A 480 31.11 1.97 8.53
CA THR A 480 31.27 2.33 9.95
C THR A 480 32.06 3.62 10.22
N THR A 481 32.59 4.31 9.20
CA THR A 481 33.39 5.53 9.43
C THR A 481 32.58 6.71 9.95
N MET A 482 33.08 7.35 11.02
CA MET A 482 32.49 8.59 11.55
C MET A 482 32.99 9.80 10.76
N ILE A 483 32.13 10.27 9.85
CA ILE A 483 32.30 11.53 9.13
C ILE A 483 31.90 12.67 10.06
N ASP A 484 32.66 13.77 10.09
CA ASP A 484 32.25 14.96 10.85
C ASP A 484 31.04 15.63 10.17
N LEU A 485 29.96 15.78 10.93
CA LEU A 485 28.70 16.39 10.49
C LEU A 485 28.50 17.79 11.08
N THR A 486 29.49 18.40 11.74
CA THR A 486 29.35 19.74 12.35
C THR A 486 28.99 20.82 11.33
N GLU A 487 29.70 20.92 10.20
CA GLU A 487 29.38 21.87 9.13
C GLU A 487 27.98 21.63 8.53
N PHE A 488 27.60 20.36 8.30
CA PHE A 488 26.28 20.00 7.80
C PHE A 488 25.16 20.36 8.79
N ARG A 489 25.37 20.12 10.09
CA ARG A 489 24.44 20.51 11.18
C ARG A 489 24.30 22.03 11.26
N ASN A 490 25.41 22.76 11.15
CA ASN A 490 25.42 24.22 11.15
C ASN A 490 24.67 24.79 9.92
N SER A 491 24.93 24.24 8.72
CA SER A 491 24.23 24.59 7.49
C SER A 491 22.73 24.30 7.56
N LYS A 492 22.33 23.11 8.06
CA LYS A 492 20.93 22.74 8.28
C LYS A 492 20.23 23.66 9.29
N SER A 493 20.91 24.00 10.39
CA SER A 493 20.40 24.94 11.40
C SER A 493 20.21 26.34 10.81
N LEU A 494 21.20 26.86 10.08
CA LEU A 494 21.13 28.17 9.42
C LEU A 494 19.97 28.21 8.40
N LYS A 495 19.81 27.17 7.59
CA LYS A 495 18.72 27.07 6.61
C LYS A 495 17.34 26.97 7.27
N GLN A 496 17.23 26.28 8.40
CA GLN A 496 15.99 26.27 9.21
C GLN A 496 15.69 27.63 9.85
N GLN A 497 16.71 28.41 10.24
CA GLN A 497 16.54 29.78 10.70
C GLN A 497 16.12 30.72 9.56
N GLN A 498 16.68 30.54 8.35
CA GLN A 498 16.26 31.27 7.14
C GLN A 498 14.77 31.04 6.84
N TYR A 499 14.31 29.78 6.77
CA TYR A 499 12.89 29.48 6.56
C TYR A 499 11.97 30.04 7.66
N ARG A 500 12.44 30.10 8.92
CA ARG A 500 11.67 30.75 10.01
C ARG A 500 11.57 32.27 9.84
N ALA A 501 12.65 32.92 9.39
CA ALA A 501 12.64 34.37 9.12
C ALA A 501 11.81 34.70 7.87
N GLU A 502 11.93 33.90 6.81
CA GLU A 502 11.15 34.00 5.58
C GLU A 502 9.65 33.86 5.86
N ASN A 503 9.23 32.82 6.60
CA ASN A 503 7.84 32.66 7.02
C ASN A 503 7.34 33.83 7.90
N GLN A 504 8.20 34.45 8.74
CA GLN A 504 7.83 35.64 9.51
C GLN A 504 7.69 36.91 8.65
N ILE A 505 8.38 37.00 7.51
CA ILE A 505 8.20 38.09 6.54
C ILE A 505 6.90 37.85 5.76
N LEU A 506 6.69 36.65 5.23
CA LEU A 506 5.49 36.26 4.50
C LEU A 506 4.21 36.39 5.35
N LEU A 507 4.26 36.05 6.64
CA LEU A 507 3.12 36.27 7.55
C LEU A 507 2.78 37.76 7.69
N LYS A 508 3.77 38.65 7.82
CA LYS A 508 3.54 40.11 7.89
C LYS A 508 3.06 40.69 6.58
N GLU A 509 3.53 40.14 5.45
CA GLU A 509 3.05 40.52 4.13
C GLU A 509 1.57 40.12 3.99
N ILE A 510 1.19 38.89 4.39
CA ILE A 510 -0.21 38.43 4.47
C ILE A 510 -1.04 39.33 5.40
N GLU A 511 -0.57 39.66 6.60
CA GLU A 511 -1.24 40.58 7.53
C GLU A 511 -1.50 41.94 6.86
N SER A 512 -0.50 42.52 6.19
CA SER A 512 -0.65 43.80 5.48
C SER A 512 -1.61 43.73 4.28
N LEU A 513 -1.60 42.63 3.54
CA LEU A 513 -2.53 42.37 2.42
C LEU A 513 -3.95 42.10 2.93
N GLU A 514 -4.12 41.53 4.12
CA GLU A 514 -5.42 41.40 4.79
C GLU A 514 -5.94 42.77 5.25
N GLU A 515 -5.09 43.65 5.80
CA GLU A 515 -5.46 45.03 6.12
C GLU A 515 -5.87 45.83 4.87
N GLU A 516 -5.08 45.79 3.79
CA GLU A 516 -5.42 46.43 2.51
C GLU A 516 -6.73 45.88 1.94
N ARG A 517 -6.92 44.55 1.94
CA ARG A 517 -8.17 43.88 1.54
C ARG A 517 -9.36 44.31 2.39
N LEU A 518 -9.18 44.46 3.70
CA LEU A 518 -10.22 44.96 4.60
C LEU A 518 -10.57 46.42 4.29
N ASP A 519 -9.58 47.27 4.00
CA ASP A 519 -9.78 48.67 3.64
C ASP A 519 -10.41 48.87 2.25
N LEU A 520 -10.01 48.07 1.26
CA LEU A 520 -10.70 47.98 -0.02
C LEU A 520 -12.15 47.50 0.18
N LYS A 521 -12.40 46.51 1.05
CA LYS A 521 -13.75 46.06 1.41
C LYS A 521 -14.55 47.06 2.26
N LYS A 522 -13.91 48.04 2.92
CA LYS A 522 -14.57 49.22 3.53
C LYS A 522 -14.94 50.22 2.43
N LYS A 523 -14.00 50.58 1.56
CA LYS A 523 -14.19 51.50 0.41
C LYS A 523 -15.29 51.01 -0.54
N ILE A 524 -15.30 49.72 -0.91
CA ILE A 524 -16.35 49.10 -1.73
C ILE A 524 -17.73 49.19 -1.04
N ARG A 525 -17.81 48.95 0.28
CA ARG A 525 -19.08 49.12 1.02
C ARG A 525 -19.54 50.57 1.11
N GLN A 526 -18.62 51.52 1.24
CA GLN A 526 -18.94 52.96 1.18
C GLN A 526 -19.44 53.34 -0.22
N MET A 527 -18.73 52.97 -1.29
CA MET A 527 -19.13 53.22 -2.68
C MET A 527 -20.46 52.55 -3.04
N ALA A 528 -20.73 51.33 -2.56
CA ALA A 528 -22.01 50.66 -2.74
C ALA A 528 -23.14 51.35 -1.97
N GLN A 529 -22.88 51.81 -0.73
CA GLN A 529 -23.86 52.58 0.04
C GLN A 529 -24.12 53.96 -0.60
N GLU A 530 -23.11 54.59 -1.19
CA GLU A 530 -23.26 55.85 -1.93
C GLU A 530 -23.96 55.67 -3.27
N LYS A 531 -23.60 54.68 -4.10
CA LYS A 531 -24.34 54.32 -5.32
C LYS A 531 -25.81 54.05 -4.95
N GLY A 532 -26.09 53.20 -3.95
CA GLY A 532 -27.44 52.89 -3.48
C GLY A 532 -28.22 54.11 -2.97
N LYS A 533 -27.60 54.97 -2.14
CA LYS A 533 -28.20 56.24 -1.70
C LYS A 533 -28.55 57.15 -2.88
N ARG A 534 -27.63 57.29 -3.85
CA ARG A 534 -27.82 58.11 -5.06
C ARG A 534 -28.96 57.56 -5.92
N THR A 535 -29.00 56.25 -6.18
CA THR A 535 -30.10 55.58 -6.90
C THR A 535 -31.45 55.83 -6.23
N VAL A 536 -31.54 55.69 -4.90
CA VAL A 536 -32.77 55.97 -4.13
C VAL A 536 -33.17 57.45 -4.21
N THR A 537 -32.22 58.40 -4.13
CA THR A 537 -32.54 59.83 -4.27
C THR A 537 -32.86 60.27 -5.70
N SER A 538 -32.41 59.53 -6.71
CA SER A 538 -32.68 59.82 -8.13
C SER A 538 -33.93 59.13 -8.67
N GLY A 539 -34.54 58.19 -7.93
CA GLY A 539 -35.81 57.55 -8.29
C GLY A 539 -35.76 56.66 -9.53
N LEU A 540 -34.57 56.15 -9.90
CA LEU A 540 -34.38 55.31 -11.09
C LEU A 540 -34.49 53.82 -10.76
N ILE A 541 -35.12 53.07 -11.67
CA ILE A 541 -35.26 51.60 -11.58
C ILE A 541 -33.93 50.94 -11.96
N ALA A 542 -33.64 49.78 -11.38
CA ALA A 542 -32.30 49.18 -11.32
C ALA A 542 -31.66 48.78 -12.67
N GLU A 543 -32.40 48.77 -13.78
CA GLU A 543 -31.93 48.30 -15.08
C GLU A 543 -31.08 49.34 -15.84
N ASP A 544 -31.25 50.63 -15.54
CA ASP A 544 -30.64 51.75 -16.30
C ASP A 544 -29.17 52.07 -15.90
N LEU A 545 -28.64 51.37 -14.89
CA LEU A 545 -27.32 51.65 -14.31
C LEU A 545 -26.13 50.96 -15.01
N ASN A 546 -26.39 50.02 -15.92
CA ASN A 546 -25.34 49.25 -16.61
C ASN A 546 -24.66 50.03 -17.77
N LEU A 547 -25.14 51.24 -18.11
CA LEU A 547 -24.65 52.02 -19.26
C LEU A 547 -23.60 53.10 -18.89
N THR A 548 -23.24 53.26 -17.62
CA THR A 548 -22.50 54.46 -17.15
C THR A 548 -21.03 54.25 -16.74
N GLU A 549 -20.41 53.08 -16.98
CA GLU A 549 -19.00 52.85 -16.58
C GLU A 549 -17.94 53.16 -17.67
N HIS A 550 -18.34 53.52 -18.89
CA HIS A 550 -17.40 53.84 -19.98
C HIS A 550 -16.87 55.30 -20.05
N PHE A 551 -17.20 56.17 -19.08
CA PHE A 551 -16.87 57.61 -19.14
C PHE A 551 -16.09 58.13 -17.91
N SER A 552 -14.86 57.62 -17.66
CA SER A 552 -13.99 58.19 -16.62
C SER A 552 -12.46 58.01 -16.77
N GLN A 553 -11.93 57.78 -17.99
CA GLN A 553 -10.47 57.67 -18.21
C GLN A 553 -9.90 58.82 -19.06
N GLY A 554 -9.58 59.94 -18.42
CA GLY A 554 -9.13 61.14 -19.13
C GLY A 554 -8.57 62.26 -18.27
N ASN A 555 -7.55 62.02 -17.45
CA ASN A 555 -6.66 63.08 -16.95
C ASN A 555 -5.40 62.57 -16.20
N ARG A 556 -4.23 62.62 -16.85
CA ARG A 556 -3.09 63.51 -16.48
C ARG A 556 -1.84 63.18 -17.30
N MET A 557 -1.18 64.24 -17.78
CA MET A 557 0.13 64.21 -18.46
C MET A 557 1.21 64.58 -17.43
N GLY A 558 2.35 63.89 -17.41
CA GLY A 558 3.45 64.21 -16.49
C GLY A 558 4.78 63.51 -16.81
N GLU A 559 5.85 64.30 -16.84
CA GLU A 559 7.27 63.93 -16.66
C GLU A 559 7.88 62.82 -17.56
N ARG A 560 8.40 63.26 -18.72
CA ARG A 560 9.43 62.53 -19.49
C ARG A 560 10.77 62.53 -18.75
N LYS A 561 11.28 61.38 -18.29
CA LYS A 561 12.71 61.14 -17.94
C LYS A 561 13.05 59.69 -17.52
N SER A 562 12.54 58.64 -18.18
CA SER A 562 12.85 57.23 -17.81
C SER A 562 13.08 56.29 -19.00
N ASP A 563 13.30 56.85 -20.18
CA ASP A 563 12.87 56.24 -21.45
C ASP A 563 13.86 55.21 -22.04
N PHE A 564 14.72 54.60 -21.20
CA PHE A 564 15.62 53.50 -21.60
C PHE A 564 15.54 52.27 -20.68
N MET A 565 15.40 52.46 -19.36
CA MET A 565 15.17 51.34 -18.42
C MET A 565 13.72 50.85 -18.43
N SER A 566 12.75 51.75 -18.68
CA SER A 566 11.33 51.39 -18.61
C SER A 566 10.88 50.42 -19.71
N LEU A 567 11.51 50.40 -20.89
CA LEU A 567 11.00 49.62 -22.03
C LEU A 567 11.02 48.10 -21.76
N LYS A 568 12.09 47.60 -21.12
CA LYS A 568 12.21 46.17 -20.78
C LYS A 568 11.24 45.79 -19.65
N ASN A 569 11.16 46.62 -18.60
CA ASN A 569 10.23 46.40 -17.50
C ASN A 569 8.76 46.48 -17.93
N MET A 570 8.44 47.34 -18.90
CA MET A 570 7.11 47.41 -19.53
C MET A 570 6.82 46.17 -20.38
N SER A 571 7.79 45.66 -21.14
CA SER A 571 7.61 44.42 -21.92
C SER A 571 7.41 43.20 -21.02
N GLU A 572 8.23 43.02 -19.98
CA GLU A 572 8.04 41.94 -19.00
C GLU A 572 6.74 42.11 -18.21
N GLY A 573 6.36 43.34 -17.87
CA GLY A 573 5.09 43.66 -17.24
C GLY A 573 3.87 43.37 -18.14
N GLN A 574 3.96 43.68 -19.43
CA GLN A 574 2.94 43.37 -20.43
C GLN A 574 2.78 41.85 -20.61
N SER A 575 3.88 41.11 -20.80
CA SER A 575 3.83 39.64 -20.91
C SER A 575 3.26 38.98 -19.64
N LYS A 576 3.57 39.52 -18.45
CA LYS A 576 2.96 39.07 -17.18
C LYS A 576 1.47 39.42 -17.11
N ASN A 577 1.05 40.61 -17.54
CA ASN A 577 -0.37 40.98 -17.60
C ASN A 577 -1.14 40.13 -18.61
N GLU A 578 -0.57 39.82 -19.78
CA GLU A 578 -1.16 38.93 -20.78
C GLU A 578 -1.24 37.47 -20.30
N PHE A 579 -0.29 37.03 -19.48
CA PHE A 579 -0.37 35.73 -18.80
C PHE A 579 -1.48 35.72 -17.75
N LEU A 580 -1.48 36.69 -16.83
CA LEU A 580 -2.49 36.84 -15.78
C LEU A 580 -3.90 37.04 -16.35
N THR A 581 -4.06 37.72 -17.48
CA THR A 581 -5.35 37.88 -18.16
C THR A 581 -5.84 36.56 -18.75
N ARG A 582 -4.94 35.75 -19.33
CA ARG A 582 -5.28 34.40 -19.83
C ARG A 582 -5.62 33.44 -18.68
N GLU A 583 -4.86 33.48 -17.60
CA GLU A 583 -5.13 32.70 -16.39
C GLU A 583 -6.45 33.12 -15.73
N LEU A 584 -6.75 34.42 -15.65
CA LEU A 584 -8.02 34.92 -15.12
C LEU A 584 -9.20 34.46 -15.98
N ILE A 585 -9.10 34.54 -17.32
CA ILE A 585 -10.10 34.00 -18.25
C ILE A 585 -10.24 32.47 -18.12
N GLU A 586 -9.17 31.74 -17.74
CA GLU A 586 -9.23 30.32 -17.42
C GLU A 586 -9.98 30.06 -16.12
N LYS A 587 -9.64 30.78 -15.04
CA LYS A 587 -10.34 30.65 -13.75
C LYS A 587 -11.80 31.10 -13.82
N GLU A 588 -12.14 32.08 -14.64
CA GLU A 588 -13.53 32.44 -14.93
C GLU A 588 -14.28 31.32 -15.66
N ARG A 589 -13.67 30.70 -16.67
CA ARG A 589 -14.24 29.50 -17.33
C ARG A 589 -14.42 28.33 -16.36
N ASP A 590 -13.47 28.11 -15.45
CA ASP A 590 -13.57 27.04 -14.45
C ASP A 590 -14.57 27.34 -13.33
N LEU A 591 -14.72 28.61 -12.94
CA LEU A 591 -15.81 29.05 -12.05
C LEU A 591 -17.17 28.89 -12.71
N GLU A 592 -17.30 29.18 -14.01
CA GLU A 592 -18.58 29.01 -14.73
C GLU A 592 -18.90 27.52 -14.96
N ARG A 593 -17.91 26.70 -15.31
CA ARG A 593 -18.02 25.23 -15.27
C ARG A 593 -18.51 24.76 -13.91
N SER A 594 -17.88 25.22 -12.83
CA SER A 594 -18.25 24.88 -11.45
C SER A 594 -19.67 25.32 -11.09
N ARG A 595 -20.11 26.51 -11.52
CA ARG A 595 -21.49 26.99 -11.37
C ARG A 595 -22.48 26.07 -12.08
N THR A 596 -22.22 25.63 -13.31
CA THR A 596 -23.12 24.68 -14.01
C THR A 596 -23.18 23.31 -13.33
N VAL A 597 -22.08 22.85 -12.74
CA VAL A 597 -22.02 21.59 -11.97
C VAL A 597 -22.81 21.72 -10.66
N ILE A 598 -22.64 22.83 -9.93
CA ILE A 598 -23.41 23.15 -8.72
C ILE A 598 -24.91 23.25 -9.05
N ALA A 599 -25.29 23.89 -10.15
CA ALA A 599 -26.69 23.98 -10.58
C ALA A 599 -27.30 22.60 -10.91
N LYS A 600 -26.54 21.72 -11.57
CA LYS A 600 -26.94 20.32 -11.83
C LYS A 600 -27.15 19.55 -10.52
N PHE A 601 -26.21 19.63 -9.58
CA PHE A 601 -26.35 19.00 -8.27
C PHE A 601 -27.54 19.56 -7.47
N GLN A 602 -27.74 20.88 -7.46
CA GLN A 602 -28.89 21.51 -6.79
C GLN A 602 -30.23 21.05 -7.39
N ASN A 603 -30.32 20.85 -8.71
CA ASN A 603 -31.53 20.31 -9.33
C ASN A 603 -31.73 18.83 -9.00
N LYS A 604 -30.69 18.00 -9.06
CA LYS A 604 -30.81 16.58 -8.67
C LYS A 604 -31.14 16.40 -7.17
N LEU A 605 -30.69 17.32 -6.31
CA LEU A 605 -31.03 17.33 -4.89
C LEU A 605 -32.52 17.70 -4.68
N LYS A 606 -33.08 18.63 -5.46
CA LYS A 606 -34.53 18.90 -5.47
C LYS A 606 -35.33 17.67 -5.92
N GLU A 607 -34.94 17.02 -7.03
CA GLU A 607 -35.58 15.78 -7.49
C GLU A 607 -35.61 14.72 -6.38
N LEU A 608 -34.48 14.49 -5.69
CA LEU A 608 -34.39 13.49 -4.62
C LEU A 608 -35.24 13.87 -3.39
N VAL A 609 -35.42 15.16 -3.10
CA VAL A 609 -36.33 15.62 -2.04
C VAL A 609 -37.79 15.42 -2.43
N GLU A 610 -38.15 15.62 -3.71
CA GLU A 610 -39.50 15.37 -4.21
C GLU A 610 -39.81 13.86 -4.34
N GLU A 611 -38.85 13.05 -4.76
CA GLU A 611 -38.92 11.57 -4.77
C GLU A 611 -39.07 11.03 -3.33
N ASN A 612 -38.25 11.48 -2.37
CA ASN A 612 -38.38 11.09 -0.96
C ASN A 612 -39.73 11.52 -0.36
N LYS A 613 -40.24 12.71 -0.71
CA LYS A 613 -41.55 13.16 -0.25
C LYS A 613 -42.68 12.28 -0.78
N GLN A 614 -42.63 11.87 -2.05
CA GLN A 614 -43.61 10.96 -2.64
C GLN A 614 -43.54 9.56 -2.02
N LEU A 615 -42.34 9.07 -1.71
CA LEU A 615 -42.15 7.81 -0.98
C LEU A 615 -42.70 7.90 0.46
N GLU A 616 -42.48 9.02 1.16
CA GLU A 616 -43.07 9.28 2.47
C GLU A 616 -44.60 9.31 2.43
N GLU A 617 -45.20 9.93 1.41
CA GLU A 617 -46.64 9.95 1.20
C GLU A 617 -47.19 8.55 0.90
N GLY A 618 -46.52 7.77 0.03
CA GLY A 618 -46.86 6.37 -0.23
C GLY A 618 -46.73 5.45 0.99
N MET A 619 -45.71 5.63 1.82
CA MET A 619 -45.59 4.88 3.09
C MET A 619 -46.71 5.24 4.08
N LYS A 620 -47.18 6.50 4.09
CA LYS A 620 -48.33 6.92 4.92
C LYS A 620 -49.64 6.30 4.39
N GLU A 621 -49.84 6.26 3.08
CA GLU A 621 -50.99 5.58 2.44
C GLU A 621 -50.98 4.06 2.73
N ILE A 622 -49.83 3.37 2.61
CA ILE A 622 -49.67 1.95 2.98
C ILE A 622 -50.01 1.71 4.46
N LEU A 623 -49.46 2.53 5.36
CA LEU A 623 -49.71 2.40 6.80
C LEU A 623 -51.17 2.71 7.19
N GLN A 624 -51.87 3.53 6.40
CA GLN A 624 -53.31 3.74 6.56
C GLN A 624 -54.11 2.53 6.06
N ALA A 625 -53.82 2.03 4.85
CA ALA A 625 -54.51 0.86 4.28
C ALA A 625 -54.38 -0.39 5.16
N ILE A 626 -53.18 -0.67 5.70
CA ILE A 626 -52.95 -1.78 6.66
C ILE A 626 -53.76 -1.57 7.95
N ARG A 627 -53.90 -0.33 8.43
CA ARG A 627 -54.67 0.02 9.64
C ARG A 627 -56.18 -0.04 9.42
N GLU A 628 -56.64 0.11 8.18
CA GLU A 628 -58.04 -0.08 7.78
C GLU A 628 -58.36 -1.57 7.60
N MET A 629 -57.47 -2.36 6.97
CA MET A 629 -57.56 -3.84 6.95
C MET A 629 -57.64 -4.47 8.35
N GLN A 630 -56.98 -3.89 9.36
CA GLN A 630 -57.01 -4.39 10.74
C GLN A 630 -58.34 -4.13 11.48
N LYS A 631 -59.32 -3.43 10.89
CA LYS A 631 -60.61 -3.12 11.55
C LYS A 631 -61.74 -4.09 11.22
N ASP A 632 -61.76 -4.70 10.03
CA ASP A 632 -62.81 -5.61 9.58
C ASP A 632 -62.25 -7.02 9.30
N PRO A 633 -62.28 -7.95 10.27
CA PRO A 633 -61.56 -9.23 10.19
C PRO A 633 -62.27 -10.35 9.42
N ASP A 634 -63.42 -10.09 8.78
CA ASP A 634 -64.36 -11.15 8.34
C ASP A 634 -64.44 -11.36 6.81
N ILE A 635 -63.57 -10.70 6.03
CA ILE A 635 -63.49 -10.90 4.56
C ILE A 635 -62.42 -11.94 4.22
N LYS A 636 -62.86 -13.11 3.75
CA LYS A 636 -61.98 -14.25 3.42
C LYS A 636 -61.28 -14.11 2.07
N GLY A 637 -59.95 -14.05 2.10
CA GLY A 637 -59.10 -14.81 1.18
C GLY A 637 -59.35 -14.65 -0.33
N GLY A 638 -59.50 -13.42 -0.81
CA GLY A 638 -59.45 -13.06 -2.23
C GLY A 638 -58.53 -11.86 -2.43
N GLU A 639 -57.86 -11.77 -3.58
CA GLU A 639 -56.91 -10.72 -3.90
C GLU A 639 -57.61 -9.37 -4.17
N THR A 640 -57.97 -8.65 -3.11
CA THR A 640 -58.33 -7.23 -3.20
C THR A 640 -57.07 -6.41 -3.51
N SER A 641 -56.81 -6.20 -4.80
CA SER A 641 -55.66 -5.42 -5.27
C SER A 641 -55.64 -4.02 -4.64
N LEU A 642 -54.56 -3.71 -3.91
CA LEU A 642 -54.37 -2.43 -3.24
C LEU A 642 -53.93 -1.36 -4.25
N ILE A 643 -54.91 -0.70 -4.86
CA ILE A 643 -54.69 0.48 -5.68
C ILE A 643 -54.27 1.63 -4.75
N ILE A 644 -52.99 2.02 -4.83
CA ILE A 644 -52.40 3.11 -4.04
C ILE A 644 -51.99 4.23 -5.01
N PRO A 645 -52.79 5.32 -5.16
CA PRO A 645 -52.59 6.30 -6.21
C PRO A 645 -51.32 7.15 -6.10
N SER A 646 -50.64 7.16 -4.94
CA SER A 646 -49.27 7.70 -4.84
C SER A 646 -48.24 6.77 -5.50
N LEU A 647 -48.30 5.45 -5.25
CA LEU A 647 -47.44 4.47 -5.91
C LEU A 647 -47.69 4.40 -7.41
N GLU A 648 -48.95 4.46 -7.88
CA GLU A 648 -49.22 4.50 -9.32
C GLU A 648 -48.59 5.74 -9.97
N ARG A 649 -48.64 6.92 -9.33
CA ARG A 649 -47.95 8.12 -9.83
C ARG A 649 -46.43 7.97 -9.80
N LEU A 650 -45.86 7.35 -8.78
CA LEU A 650 -44.43 7.11 -8.66
C LEU A 650 -43.93 6.08 -9.69
N VAL A 651 -44.70 5.02 -9.96
CA VAL A 651 -44.45 4.07 -11.06
C VAL A 651 -44.51 4.79 -12.41
N ASN A 652 -45.58 5.55 -12.69
CA ASN A 652 -45.69 6.35 -13.92
C ASN A 652 -44.54 7.36 -14.08
N ALA A 653 -44.03 7.94 -12.98
CA ALA A 653 -42.88 8.87 -13.00
C ALA A 653 -41.53 8.17 -13.23
N ILE A 654 -41.38 6.92 -12.75
CA ILE A 654 -40.22 6.07 -13.05
C ILE A 654 -40.28 5.61 -14.52
N GLU A 655 -41.46 5.18 -14.99
CA GLU A 655 -41.69 4.76 -16.37
C GLU A 655 -41.50 5.92 -17.35
N SER A 656 -41.92 7.15 -17.01
CA SER A 656 -41.66 8.34 -17.84
C SER A 656 -40.17 8.72 -17.83
N LYS A 657 -39.47 8.66 -16.68
CA LYS A 657 -38.01 8.85 -16.63
C LYS A 657 -37.25 7.81 -17.45
N ASN A 658 -37.78 6.60 -17.58
CA ASN A 658 -37.24 5.54 -18.44
C ASN A 658 -37.64 5.68 -19.93
N ALA A 659 -38.63 6.53 -20.27
CA ALA A 659 -39.13 6.70 -21.62
C ALA A 659 -38.52 7.90 -22.37
N GLU A 660 -38.15 8.98 -21.68
CA GLU A 660 -37.66 10.23 -22.32
C GLU A 660 -36.17 10.20 -22.72
N GLY A 661 -35.43 9.13 -22.43
CA GLY A 661 -34.01 9.01 -22.77
C GLY A 661 -33.57 7.59 -23.11
N ILE A 662 -32.74 7.42 -24.14
CA ILE A 662 -32.29 6.12 -24.66
C ILE A 662 -31.30 5.47 -23.68
N PHE A 663 -31.83 4.83 -22.64
CA PHE A 663 -31.13 3.87 -21.80
C PHE A 663 -32.14 2.78 -21.39
N ASP A 664 -32.22 1.72 -22.19
CA ASP A 664 -33.02 0.55 -21.85
C ASP A 664 -32.38 -0.15 -20.64
N ALA A 665 -32.83 0.25 -19.45
CA ALA A 665 -32.33 -0.26 -18.19
C ALA A 665 -32.58 -1.77 -18.05
N ASN A 666 -33.63 -2.32 -18.67
CA ASN A 666 -33.86 -3.76 -18.69
C ASN A 666 -32.84 -4.48 -19.56
N LEU A 667 -32.47 -3.93 -20.72
CA LEU A 667 -31.40 -4.46 -21.56
C LEU A 667 -30.03 -4.35 -20.89
N HIS A 668 -29.73 -3.23 -20.21
CA HIS A 668 -28.46 -3.05 -19.49
C HIS A 668 -28.36 -3.98 -18.26
N LEU A 669 -29.40 -4.03 -17.42
CA LEU A 669 -29.45 -4.95 -16.28
C LEU A 669 -29.41 -6.42 -16.76
N LYS A 670 -30.05 -6.74 -17.89
CA LYS A 670 -29.96 -8.10 -18.46
C LYS A 670 -28.55 -8.41 -18.96
N ALA A 671 -27.91 -7.51 -19.69
CA ALA A 671 -26.52 -7.70 -20.12
C ALA A 671 -25.58 -7.84 -18.91
N GLN A 672 -25.80 -7.08 -17.83
CA GLN A 672 -25.06 -7.20 -16.58
C GLN A 672 -25.34 -8.53 -15.85
N VAL A 673 -26.59 -9.00 -15.82
CA VAL A 673 -26.96 -10.31 -15.25
C VAL A 673 -26.37 -11.46 -16.07
N ASP A 674 -26.41 -11.39 -17.40
CA ASP A 674 -25.83 -12.39 -18.29
C ASP A 674 -24.29 -12.41 -18.16
N GLN A 675 -23.64 -11.25 -18.07
CA GLN A 675 -22.19 -11.12 -17.79
C GLN A 675 -21.81 -11.67 -16.40
N LEU A 676 -22.57 -11.33 -15.36
CA LEU A 676 -22.37 -11.85 -14.01
C LEU A 676 -22.63 -13.36 -13.95
N THR A 677 -23.58 -13.89 -14.72
CA THR A 677 -23.87 -15.33 -14.82
C THR A 677 -22.74 -16.08 -15.51
N GLY A 678 -22.22 -15.54 -16.63
CA GLY A 678 -21.02 -16.06 -17.30
C GLY A 678 -19.83 -16.11 -16.34
N ARG A 679 -19.52 -14.97 -15.69
CA ARG A 679 -18.42 -14.89 -14.71
C ARG A 679 -18.64 -15.79 -13.48
N ASN A 680 -19.89 -16.08 -13.10
CA ASN A 680 -20.17 -17.04 -12.03
C ASN A 680 -19.86 -18.49 -12.46
N GLU A 681 -20.13 -18.87 -13.71
CA GLU A 681 -19.79 -20.20 -14.20
C GLU A 681 -18.29 -20.34 -14.54
N GLU A 682 -17.62 -19.28 -14.98
CA GLU A 682 -16.14 -19.18 -15.05
C GLU A 682 -15.54 -19.43 -13.66
N LEU A 683 -15.93 -18.67 -12.63
CA LEU A 683 -15.47 -18.86 -11.25
C LEU A 683 -15.80 -20.27 -10.69
N ARG A 684 -16.92 -20.88 -11.10
CA ARG A 684 -17.23 -22.28 -10.75
C ARG A 684 -16.32 -23.26 -11.47
N GLN A 685 -15.93 -22.99 -12.71
CA GLN A 685 -14.97 -23.82 -13.45
C GLN A 685 -13.56 -23.69 -12.86
N GLU A 686 -13.07 -22.46 -12.62
CA GLU A 686 -11.80 -22.21 -11.91
C GLU A 686 -11.78 -22.90 -10.54
N LEU A 687 -12.89 -22.87 -9.79
CA LEU A 687 -13.00 -23.57 -8.51
C LEU A 687 -13.03 -25.10 -8.65
N ARG A 688 -13.65 -25.65 -9.71
CA ARG A 688 -13.61 -27.11 -10.01
C ARG A 688 -12.18 -27.53 -10.38
N GLU A 689 -11.48 -26.74 -11.18
CA GLU A 689 -10.12 -27.00 -11.65
C GLU A 689 -9.12 -26.85 -10.50
N SER A 690 -9.17 -25.77 -9.72
CA SER A 690 -8.38 -25.58 -8.49
C SER A 690 -8.57 -26.74 -7.49
N ARG A 691 -9.81 -27.25 -7.34
CA ARG A 691 -10.07 -28.43 -6.50
C ARG A 691 -9.48 -29.71 -7.08
N LYS A 692 -9.53 -29.89 -8.40
CA LYS A 692 -8.91 -31.04 -9.10
C LYS A 692 -7.39 -31.01 -8.97
N GLU A 693 -6.78 -29.83 -9.06
CA GLU A 693 -5.35 -29.63 -8.81
C GLU A 693 -4.97 -29.88 -7.36
N ALA A 694 -5.71 -29.31 -6.39
CA ALA A 694 -5.47 -29.58 -4.96
C ALA A 694 -5.57 -31.08 -4.62
N ILE A 695 -6.49 -31.81 -5.26
CA ILE A 695 -6.58 -33.28 -5.16
C ILE A 695 -5.35 -33.95 -5.80
N ASN A 696 -4.88 -33.51 -6.96
CA ASN A 696 -3.69 -34.03 -7.62
C ASN A 696 -2.42 -33.79 -6.77
N TYR A 697 -2.21 -32.58 -6.26
CA TYR A 697 -1.10 -32.26 -5.35
C TYR A 697 -1.19 -33.05 -4.05
N SER A 698 -2.39 -33.26 -3.48
CA SER A 698 -2.59 -34.14 -2.32
C SER A 698 -2.25 -35.62 -2.62
N GLN A 699 -2.58 -36.12 -3.81
CA GLN A 699 -2.18 -37.46 -4.27
C GLN A 699 -0.67 -37.57 -4.53
N GLN A 700 0.00 -36.51 -4.96
CA GLN A 700 1.46 -36.47 -5.10
C GLN A 700 2.14 -36.38 -3.73
N LEU A 701 1.61 -35.57 -2.81
CA LEU A 701 2.08 -35.41 -1.43
C LEU A 701 1.96 -36.74 -0.65
N THR A 702 0.85 -37.46 -0.77
CA THR A 702 0.68 -38.77 -0.14
C THR A 702 1.61 -39.83 -0.73
N LYS A 703 1.85 -39.83 -2.05
CA LYS A 703 2.90 -40.67 -2.67
C LYS A 703 4.31 -40.31 -2.19
N ALA A 704 4.60 -39.03 -2.01
CA ALA A 704 5.88 -38.55 -1.48
C ALA A 704 6.08 -39.00 -0.03
N HIS A 705 5.08 -38.83 0.84
CA HIS A 705 5.12 -39.35 2.21
C HIS A 705 5.32 -40.87 2.23
N LEU A 706 4.57 -41.65 1.44
CA LEU A 706 4.78 -43.11 1.34
C LEU A 706 6.19 -43.50 0.89
N LYS A 707 6.86 -42.68 0.07
CA LYS A 707 8.26 -42.87 -0.31
C LYS A 707 9.22 -42.49 0.82
N ILE A 708 8.95 -41.42 1.57
CA ILE A 708 9.72 -41.04 2.76
C ILE A 708 9.61 -42.14 3.83
N ASP A 709 8.39 -42.56 4.16
CA ASP A 709 8.08 -43.72 5.01
C ASP A 709 8.89 -44.98 4.64
N HIS A 710 9.06 -45.23 3.34
CA HIS A 710 9.83 -46.38 2.84
C HIS A 710 11.33 -46.18 3.02
N LEU A 711 11.86 -44.99 2.70
CA LEU A 711 13.27 -44.63 2.88
C LEU A 711 13.66 -44.51 4.36
N GLU A 712 12.74 -44.14 5.26
CA GLU A 712 12.95 -44.15 6.70
C GLU A 712 12.98 -45.59 7.26
N LYS A 713 12.14 -46.49 6.72
CA LYS A 713 12.20 -47.93 7.03
C LYS A 713 13.48 -48.56 6.49
N GLU A 714 13.92 -48.19 5.28
CA GLU A 714 15.19 -48.64 4.70
C GLU A 714 16.40 -48.11 5.46
N THR A 715 16.47 -46.80 5.78
CA THR A 715 17.58 -46.22 6.54
C THR A 715 17.61 -46.65 8.00
N SER A 716 16.47 -46.99 8.62
CA SER A 716 16.46 -47.61 9.95
C SER A 716 16.88 -49.08 9.92
N LEU A 717 16.55 -49.85 8.87
CA LEU A 717 17.12 -51.18 8.63
C LEU A 717 18.64 -51.12 8.37
N LEU A 718 19.12 -50.11 7.64
CA LEU A 718 20.55 -49.89 7.43
C LEU A 718 21.27 -49.57 8.75
N ARG A 719 20.74 -48.66 9.59
CA ARG A 719 21.28 -48.40 10.95
C ARG A 719 21.26 -49.66 11.84
N GLN A 720 20.22 -50.49 11.74
CA GLN A 720 20.16 -51.76 12.47
C GLN A 720 21.15 -52.81 11.95
N THR A 721 21.67 -52.66 10.73
CA THR A 721 22.65 -53.58 10.11
C THR A 721 24.09 -53.04 10.08
N GLU A 722 24.37 -51.88 10.65
CA GLU A 722 25.74 -51.35 10.87
C GLU A 722 26.65 -52.29 11.69
N GLY A 723 26.10 -53.32 12.35
CA GLY A 723 26.83 -54.38 13.05
C GLY A 723 27.06 -55.69 12.28
N SER A 724 26.58 -55.83 11.04
CA SER A 724 26.61 -57.12 10.31
C SER A 724 26.75 -56.97 8.79
N ASN A 725 27.67 -57.71 8.16
CA ASN A 725 27.84 -57.73 6.70
C ASN A 725 26.53 -58.08 5.97
N VAL A 726 25.94 -57.11 5.28
CA VAL A 726 24.81 -57.32 4.35
C VAL A 726 25.29 -57.11 2.93
N VAL A 727 24.94 -58.06 2.06
CA VAL A 727 25.18 -57.97 0.60
C VAL A 727 24.23 -56.92 0.01
N PHE A 728 24.77 -55.96 -0.73
CA PHE A 728 23.96 -54.98 -1.46
C PHE A 728 23.03 -55.69 -2.44
N LYS A 729 21.71 -55.59 -2.21
CA LYS A 729 20.72 -55.99 -3.20
C LYS A 729 20.73 -54.94 -4.32
N GLY A 730 20.97 -55.36 -5.56
CA GLY A 730 20.99 -54.47 -6.71
C GLY A 730 19.66 -53.71 -6.89
N ILE A 731 19.76 -52.47 -7.35
CA ILE A 731 18.59 -51.63 -7.68
C ILE A 731 17.96 -52.18 -8.97
N ASP A 732 16.68 -52.54 -8.91
CA ASP A 732 15.90 -52.91 -10.09
C ASP A 732 15.72 -51.67 -10.99
N LEU A 733 16.16 -51.77 -12.26
CA LEU A 733 16.13 -50.67 -13.24
C LEU A 733 14.82 -50.64 -14.06
N PRO A 734 14.45 -49.50 -14.66
CA PRO A 734 13.13 -49.33 -15.30
C PRO A 734 12.81 -50.30 -16.45
N ASP A 735 11.54 -50.63 -16.58
CA ASP A 735 11.00 -51.50 -17.63
C ASP A 735 11.37 -51.01 -19.03
N GLY A 736 12.01 -51.89 -19.82
CA GLY A 736 12.39 -51.64 -21.22
C GLY A 736 13.84 -52.01 -21.57
N ILE A 737 14.72 -52.18 -20.58
CA ILE A 737 16.12 -52.54 -20.81
C ILE A 737 16.28 -54.07 -20.96
N ALA A 738 16.84 -54.52 -22.09
CA ALA A 738 16.98 -55.94 -22.39
C ALA A 738 18.01 -56.65 -21.49
N PRO A 739 17.75 -57.87 -20.98
CA PRO A 739 18.50 -58.48 -19.88
C PRO A 739 19.97 -58.82 -20.18
N SER A 740 20.39 -58.87 -21.44
CA SER A 740 21.81 -58.99 -21.80
C SER A 740 22.62 -57.78 -21.35
N SER A 741 22.06 -56.57 -21.44
CA SER A 741 22.75 -55.34 -21.06
C SER A 741 22.89 -55.17 -19.55
N ALA A 742 21.90 -55.64 -18.76
CA ALA A 742 21.99 -55.66 -17.29
C ALA A 742 23.17 -56.52 -16.80
N ASN A 743 23.38 -57.69 -17.41
CA ASN A 743 24.52 -58.56 -17.09
C ASN A 743 25.87 -57.90 -17.47
N ILE A 744 25.93 -57.20 -18.62
CA ILE A 744 27.12 -56.45 -19.04
C ILE A 744 27.43 -55.35 -18.02
N ILE A 745 26.45 -54.52 -17.64
CA ILE A 745 26.62 -53.43 -16.66
C ILE A 745 27.07 -53.99 -15.30
N ASN A 746 26.47 -55.08 -14.81
CA ASN A 746 26.92 -55.71 -13.57
C ASN A 746 28.35 -56.25 -13.65
N SER A 747 28.75 -56.89 -14.76
CA SER A 747 30.14 -57.35 -14.94
C SER A 747 31.16 -56.20 -15.02
N GLN A 748 30.76 -55.07 -15.60
CA GLN A 748 31.58 -53.85 -15.63
C GLN A 748 31.70 -53.22 -14.24
N ASN A 749 30.62 -53.22 -13.44
CA ASN A 749 30.63 -52.73 -12.06
C ASN A 749 31.50 -53.62 -11.15
N GLU A 750 31.41 -54.95 -11.25
CA GLU A 750 32.30 -55.86 -10.52
C GLU A 750 33.77 -55.64 -10.91
N TYR A 751 34.07 -55.48 -12.20
CA TYR A 751 35.42 -55.18 -12.67
C TYR A 751 35.95 -53.84 -12.14
N LEU A 752 35.09 -52.81 -12.08
CA LEU A 752 35.44 -51.51 -11.50
C LEU A 752 35.72 -51.61 -9.98
N ILE A 753 34.90 -52.37 -9.25
CA ILE A 753 35.10 -52.65 -7.82
C ILE A 753 36.42 -53.41 -7.61
N HIS A 754 36.73 -54.39 -8.47
CA HIS A 754 37.99 -55.13 -8.42
C HIS A 754 39.20 -54.21 -8.64
N ILE A 755 39.13 -53.29 -9.60
CA ILE A 755 40.17 -52.26 -9.83
C ILE A 755 40.31 -51.34 -8.61
N LEU A 756 39.20 -50.87 -8.03
CA LEU A 756 39.23 -50.00 -6.85
C LEU A 756 39.79 -50.71 -5.61
N GLN A 757 39.51 -52.00 -5.43
CA GLN A 757 40.13 -52.81 -4.38
C GLN A 757 41.63 -53.00 -4.61
N VAL A 758 42.06 -53.31 -5.84
CA VAL A 758 43.48 -53.43 -6.21
C VAL A 758 44.21 -52.10 -5.98
N LEU A 759 43.65 -50.97 -6.41
CA LEU A 759 44.18 -49.63 -6.15
C LEU A 759 44.28 -49.33 -4.66
N LYS A 760 43.25 -49.68 -3.87
CA LYS A 760 43.27 -49.51 -2.41
C LYS A 760 44.38 -50.34 -1.74
N THR A 761 44.57 -51.59 -2.16
CA THR A 761 45.68 -52.42 -1.64
C THR A 761 47.06 -51.91 -2.07
N LEU A 762 47.21 -51.41 -3.30
CA LEU A 762 48.44 -50.76 -3.76
C LEU A 762 48.75 -49.48 -2.97
N TYR A 763 47.72 -48.76 -2.52
CA TYR A 763 47.85 -47.57 -1.66
C TYR A 763 48.14 -47.90 -0.17
N GLN A 764 48.04 -49.17 0.24
CA GLN A 764 48.41 -49.62 1.60
C GLN A 764 49.78 -50.32 1.66
N PHE A 765 50.43 -50.53 0.51
CA PHE A 765 51.79 -51.07 0.38
C PHE A 765 52.82 -49.98 0.00
N ARG A 766 52.52 -48.71 0.30
CA ARG A 766 53.34 -47.54 -0.03
C ARG A 766 53.35 -46.54 1.12
#